data_AF-A0A7C8N3E4-F1
#
_entry.id   AF-A0A7C8N3E4-F1
#
_cell.length_a   1.000
_cell.length_b   1.000
_cell.length_c   1.000
_cell.angle_alpha   90.00
_cell.angle_beta   90.00
_cell.angle_gamma   90.00
#
_symmetry.space_group_name_H-M   'P 1'
#
loop_
_entity.id
_entity.type
_entity.pdbx_description
1 polymer ?
#
loop_
_entity_poly.entity_id
_entity_poly.type
_entity_poly.pdbx_seq_one_letter_code
_entity_poly.pdbx_strand_id
1 'polypeptide(L)'
;MASFAINYISGWPTYATRNRGQTLIPANQETSLWSVQAPNVNETPTGSINCCTFSMPTAQAPMIRIGMEVQINGIQTGTQFTIIGTLRGHNFLQSATITMPRSGTAMPVVNFQVFAEAQRFPCRIAGDWSWSINITGVPPINFPTTTRLEICLVASAPPQGPLNPGTPNTIARPNFGGEYPIDAFRLFLPTPEELTGILQNALPNYLVRSMSVIWNLGLVLNPELNATRLFSYETINGAPSYIDGYLGGLFQLRRFARGLFDSLNCYDLAGLTQIAACIIQDNQGNELLDPRWIYCTPYGFINSGPLFGWPQYPACNSPFFGQGKLPYYPPNDPQRNSFGNHAWIEVVTQAGQQPVVLDATHCLQAAPNAPASGTQDRPTYLASQTDPTRGPYDWLYTSNPASRTRMIGLNGFGTTPFALTELEPGEIDVESDLVNNAPCDPRSLLQLVNGLLPNAYIDLDDYVVGSKGCQALLVFCGIVSDDDRLTLEITNARSERIAIHGFQNLREQILNGIPEDFILDSSDLGENSVRLPSSVAWLRNSTRIRIIVPAKYLQDDPQYAELLLQLAKRIDDYITSNAVPPQKQHLPGVTLTGPKTVIVSIHDTFSLNLGSLGDNLSYAELSSPAIVQCLGPISDANEFKFLAIAPGEVVIKLCVAHRGSLAVQILYVKATVKNKVVSQSKALLFGHKHTVQANKCSSSDE
;
A
#
# COMPACT_ATOMS: atom_id res chain seq x y z
N MET A 1 -52.78 -12.07 3.99
CA MET A 1 -51.53 -12.59 3.40
C MET A 1 -50.40 -12.20 4.32
N ALA A 2 -49.47 -13.11 4.65
CA ALA A 2 -48.35 -12.76 5.50
C ALA A 2 -47.33 -11.91 4.70
N SER A 3 -46.72 -10.92 5.35
CA SER A 3 -45.69 -10.08 4.71
C SER A 3 -44.51 -9.84 5.64
N PHE A 4 -43.33 -9.69 5.05
CA PHE A 4 -42.06 -9.45 5.71
C PHE A 4 -41.45 -8.18 5.14
N ALA A 5 -41.09 -7.23 6.01
CA ALA A 5 -40.37 -6.02 5.65
C ALA A 5 -39.14 -5.86 6.56
N ILE A 6 -38.06 -5.34 5.99
CA ILE A 6 -36.85 -4.90 6.69
C ILE A 6 -36.78 -3.39 6.50
N ASN A 7 -36.75 -2.64 7.60
CA ASN A 7 -36.63 -1.19 7.56
C ASN A 7 -35.15 -0.75 7.58
N TYR A 8 -34.36 -1.48 8.36
CA TYR A 8 -32.99 -1.10 8.71
C TYR A 8 -32.14 -2.32 9.05
N ILE A 9 -30.86 -2.29 8.67
CA ILE A 9 -29.85 -3.27 9.05
C ILE A 9 -28.64 -2.50 9.60
N SER A 10 -28.19 -2.87 10.79
CA SER A 10 -26.94 -2.39 11.40
C SER A 10 -25.97 -3.51 11.74
N GLY A 11 -24.71 -3.16 11.91
CA GLY A 11 -23.64 -4.06 12.34
C GLY A 11 -22.83 -3.45 13.48
N TRP A 12 -22.25 -4.31 14.30
CA TRP A 12 -21.25 -3.94 15.30
C TRP A 12 -19.93 -4.63 14.95
N PRO A 13 -19.11 -4.02 14.07
CA PRO A 13 -17.87 -4.62 13.60
C PRO A 13 -16.93 -4.91 14.76
N THR A 14 -16.20 -6.03 14.70
CA THR A 14 -15.16 -6.29 15.71
C THR A 14 -13.90 -5.46 15.45
N TYR A 15 -13.62 -5.18 14.17
CA TYR A 15 -12.41 -4.48 13.74
C TYR A 15 -12.76 -3.28 12.87
N ALA A 16 -11.95 -2.23 12.99
CA ALA A 16 -12.10 -1.03 12.18
C ALA A 16 -11.76 -1.34 10.72
N THR A 17 -12.55 -0.79 9.81
CA THR A 17 -12.40 -1.00 8.36
C THR A 17 -12.45 0.34 7.65
N ARG A 18 -11.49 0.61 6.76
CA ARG A 18 -11.55 1.78 5.89
C ARG A 18 -12.10 1.36 4.54
N ASN A 19 -13.23 1.97 4.15
CA ASN A 19 -13.83 1.73 2.84
C ASN A 19 -13.03 2.42 1.72
N ARG A 20 -13.46 2.29 0.46
CA ARG A 20 -12.77 2.97 -0.64
C ARG A 20 -12.96 4.48 -0.53
N GLY A 21 -14.14 5.00 -0.19
CA GLY A 21 -14.34 6.43 0.08
C GLY A 21 -13.58 7.06 1.27
N GLN A 22 -12.61 6.36 1.87
CA GLN A 22 -11.83 6.80 3.05
C GLN A 22 -12.64 6.98 4.34
N THR A 23 -13.92 6.62 4.32
CA THR A 23 -14.76 6.57 5.52
C THR A 23 -14.28 5.43 6.40
N LEU A 24 -13.95 5.76 7.64
CA LEU A 24 -13.66 4.80 8.68
C LEU A 24 -14.97 4.23 9.22
N ILE A 25 -15.10 2.92 9.17
CA ILE A 25 -16.14 2.18 9.86
C ILE A 25 -15.54 1.68 11.18
N PRO A 26 -15.94 2.28 12.31
CA PRO A 26 -15.27 2.06 13.60
C PRO A 26 -15.58 0.69 14.20
N ALA A 27 -14.59 0.14 14.91
CA ALA A 27 -14.77 -1.08 15.70
C ALA A 27 -15.73 -0.84 16.88
N ASN A 28 -16.53 -1.85 17.21
CA ASN A 28 -17.42 -1.93 18.37
C ASN A 28 -18.49 -0.83 18.45
N GLN A 29 -18.78 -0.16 17.35
CA GLN A 29 -19.83 0.85 17.24
C GLN A 29 -20.92 0.38 16.27
N GLU A 30 -22.16 0.76 16.55
CA GLU A 30 -23.26 0.49 15.63
C GLU A 30 -23.06 1.28 14.34
N THR A 31 -23.00 0.57 13.23
CA THR A 31 -22.86 1.15 11.90
C THR A 31 -24.07 0.75 11.06
N SER A 32 -24.67 1.72 10.38
CA SER A 32 -25.73 1.46 9.40
C SER A 32 -25.17 0.66 8.23
N LEU A 33 -25.63 -0.58 8.07
CA LEU A 33 -25.26 -1.41 6.94
C LEU A 33 -26.22 -1.26 5.78
N TRP A 34 -27.50 -0.93 6.01
CA TRP A 34 -28.49 -0.73 4.96
C TRP A 34 -29.76 -0.12 5.56
N SER A 35 -30.48 0.72 4.81
CA SER A 35 -31.80 1.21 5.21
C SER A 35 -32.73 1.38 4.00
N VAL A 36 -34.04 1.33 4.21
CA VAL A 36 -35.01 1.58 3.14
C VAL A 36 -35.02 3.06 2.69
N GLN A 37 -34.67 3.99 3.57
CA GLN A 37 -34.62 5.43 3.28
C GLN A 37 -33.33 5.84 2.55
N ALA A 38 -32.24 5.10 2.77
CA ALA A 38 -30.95 5.28 2.12
C ALA A 38 -30.42 3.89 1.71
N PRO A 39 -30.99 3.29 0.64
CA PRO A 39 -30.46 2.04 0.11
C PRO A 39 -29.01 2.29 -0.33
N ASN A 40 -28.08 1.49 0.18
CA ASN A 40 -26.64 1.67 -0.06
C ASN A 40 -26.29 1.90 -1.53
N VAL A 41 -25.25 2.71 -1.74
CA VAL A 41 -24.61 2.88 -3.05
C VAL A 41 -23.61 1.74 -3.27
N ASN A 42 -23.63 1.16 -4.47
CA ASN A 42 -22.65 0.16 -4.90
C ASN A 42 -21.28 0.82 -5.03
N GLU A 43 -20.27 0.25 -4.35
CA GLU A 43 -18.89 0.73 -4.47
C GLU A 43 -18.10 -0.07 -5.52
N THR A 44 -18.48 -1.34 -5.73
CA THR A 44 -18.03 -2.25 -6.80
C THR A 44 -19.22 -3.13 -7.23
N PRO A 45 -19.08 -4.03 -8.21
CA PRO A 45 -20.19 -4.93 -8.60
C PRO A 45 -20.74 -5.76 -7.44
N THR A 46 -19.91 -6.12 -6.45
CA THR A 46 -20.36 -6.84 -5.23
C THR A 46 -20.23 -6.03 -3.94
N GLY A 47 -19.41 -4.98 -3.93
CA GLY A 47 -19.06 -4.22 -2.73
C GLY A 47 -20.10 -3.19 -2.31
N SER A 48 -19.97 -2.75 -1.06
CA SER A 48 -20.77 -1.73 -0.39
C SER A 48 -19.86 -0.65 0.19
N ILE A 49 -20.34 0.60 0.19
CA ILE A 49 -19.68 1.69 0.93
C ILE A 49 -19.70 1.48 2.45
N ASN A 50 -20.59 0.62 2.97
CA ASN A 50 -20.76 0.31 4.39
C ASN A 50 -20.20 -1.09 4.74
N CYS A 51 -18.97 -1.37 4.33
CA CYS A 51 -18.32 -2.66 4.53
C CYS A 51 -17.88 -2.88 5.99
N CYS A 52 -18.16 -4.05 6.56
CA CYS A 52 -17.88 -4.32 7.97
C CYS A 52 -17.03 -5.55 8.18
N THR A 53 -16.07 -5.44 9.10
CA THR A 53 -15.17 -6.55 9.45
C THR A 53 -15.48 -7.07 10.84
N PHE A 54 -15.80 -8.36 10.90
CA PHE A 54 -16.07 -9.08 12.14
C PHE A 54 -14.97 -10.10 12.39
N SER A 55 -14.77 -10.42 13.65
CA SER A 55 -14.01 -11.62 14.00
C SER A 55 -14.76 -12.85 13.50
N MET A 56 -14.01 -13.82 12.98
CA MET A 56 -14.56 -15.09 12.56
C MET A 56 -15.28 -15.77 13.74
N PRO A 57 -16.53 -16.21 13.55
CA PRO A 57 -17.24 -16.95 14.58
C PRO A 57 -16.53 -18.28 14.87
N THR A 58 -16.50 -18.65 16.15
CA THR A 58 -15.99 -19.96 16.57
C THR A 58 -17.15 -20.91 16.84
N ALA A 59 -16.89 -22.22 16.95
CA ALA A 59 -17.91 -23.18 17.37
C ALA A 59 -18.56 -22.83 18.72
N GLN A 60 -17.83 -22.12 19.59
CA GLN A 60 -18.30 -21.66 20.90
C GLN A 60 -19.06 -20.31 20.82
N ALA A 61 -18.77 -19.48 19.82
CA ALA A 61 -19.41 -18.19 19.57
C ALA A 61 -19.74 -18.05 18.07
N PRO A 62 -20.78 -18.74 17.57
CA PRO A 62 -21.02 -18.88 16.14
C PRO A 62 -21.72 -17.67 15.51
N MET A 63 -22.01 -16.63 16.30
CA MET A 63 -22.83 -15.51 15.89
C MET A 63 -22.01 -14.23 15.73
N ILE A 64 -22.33 -13.47 14.68
CA ILE A 64 -21.88 -12.08 14.52
C ILE A 64 -23.02 -11.13 14.87
N ARG A 65 -22.68 -9.96 15.41
CA ARG A 65 -23.66 -8.99 15.87
C ARG A 65 -24.12 -8.09 14.71
N ILE A 66 -25.15 -8.56 14.01
CA ILE A 66 -25.93 -7.80 13.03
C ILE A 66 -27.32 -7.57 13.62
N GLY A 67 -27.79 -6.32 13.54
CA GLY A 67 -29.11 -5.88 13.96
C GLY A 67 -30.00 -5.66 12.74
N MET A 68 -31.27 -6.04 12.85
CA MET A 68 -32.28 -5.80 11.82
C MET A 68 -33.55 -5.31 12.49
N GLU A 69 -34.12 -4.20 12.01
CA GLU A 69 -35.48 -3.83 12.35
C GLU A 69 -36.42 -4.44 11.33
N VAL A 70 -37.25 -5.38 11.78
CA VAL A 70 -38.17 -6.12 10.91
C VAL A 70 -39.62 -5.89 11.31
N GLN A 71 -40.49 -5.85 10.30
CA GLN A 71 -41.93 -5.80 10.50
C GLN A 71 -42.58 -6.99 9.78
N ILE A 72 -43.40 -7.74 10.52
CA ILE A 72 -44.00 -8.97 10.00
C ILE A 72 -45.50 -8.94 10.23
N ASN A 73 -46.28 -9.01 9.16
CA ASN A 73 -47.74 -8.98 9.21
C ASN A 73 -48.32 -10.35 8.90
N GLY A 74 -49.51 -10.64 9.43
CA GLY A 74 -50.29 -11.83 9.08
C GLY A 74 -49.77 -13.15 9.68
N ILE A 75 -48.85 -13.08 10.64
CA ILE A 75 -48.41 -14.21 11.46
C ILE A 75 -49.02 -14.10 12.87
N GLN A 76 -49.42 -15.22 13.47
CA GLN A 76 -50.00 -15.26 14.82
C GLN A 76 -48.93 -14.98 15.89
N THR A 77 -49.34 -14.31 16.97
CA THR A 77 -48.50 -14.16 18.17
C THR A 77 -48.13 -15.55 18.72
N GLY A 78 -46.88 -15.70 19.17
CA GLY A 78 -46.34 -16.96 19.68
C GLY A 78 -45.77 -17.90 18.62
N THR A 79 -46.00 -17.65 17.33
CA THR A 79 -45.35 -18.43 16.26
C THR A 79 -43.83 -18.28 16.33
N GLN A 80 -43.12 -19.41 16.27
CA GLN A 80 -41.67 -19.44 16.21
C GLN A 80 -41.18 -19.38 14.77
N PHE A 81 -40.15 -18.59 14.52
CA PHE A 81 -39.58 -18.42 13.19
C PHE A 81 -38.08 -18.10 13.25
N THR A 82 -37.39 -18.24 12.12
CA THR A 82 -36.03 -17.75 11.90
C THR A 82 -35.97 -16.85 10.68
N ILE A 83 -35.01 -15.92 10.67
CA ILE A 83 -34.70 -15.09 9.51
C ILE A 83 -33.47 -15.69 8.84
N ILE A 84 -33.52 -15.85 7.52
CA ILE A 84 -32.42 -16.35 6.70
C ILE A 84 -31.99 -15.28 5.70
N GLY A 85 -30.69 -14.97 5.72
CA GLY A 85 -30.02 -14.17 4.72
C GLY A 85 -29.32 -15.07 3.71
N THR A 86 -29.68 -14.89 2.44
CA THR A 86 -29.15 -15.67 1.31
C THR A 86 -28.45 -14.77 0.31
N LEU A 87 -27.39 -15.28 -0.30
CA LEU A 87 -26.70 -14.61 -1.40
C LEU A 87 -26.48 -15.66 -2.50
N ARG A 88 -26.90 -15.34 -3.73
CA ARG A 88 -26.81 -16.25 -4.90
C ARG A 88 -27.40 -17.65 -4.64
N GLY A 89 -28.47 -17.74 -3.83
CA GLY A 89 -29.15 -19.00 -3.52
C GLY A 89 -28.54 -19.82 -2.38
N HIS A 90 -27.48 -19.34 -1.74
CA HIS A 90 -26.85 -19.99 -0.60
C HIS A 90 -27.20 -19.28 0.71
N ASN A 91 -27.46 -20.05 1.78
CA ASN A 91 -27.74 -19.52 3.11
C ASN A 91 -26.43 -19.15 3.81
N PHE A 92 -26.28 -17.88 4.20
CA PHE A 92 -25.07 -17.40 4.85
C PHE A 92 -25.29 -16.88 6.26
N LEU A 93 -26.48 -16.33 6.53
CA LEU A 93 -26.85 -15.82 7.85
C LEU A 93 -28.17 -16.44 8.29
N GLN A 94 -28.25 -16.84 9.55
CA GLN A 94 -29.48 -17.31 10.17
C GLN A 94 -29.63 -16.72 11.57
N SER A 95 -30.80 -16.15 11.88
CA SER A 95 -31.09 -15.69 13.24
C SER A 95 -31.29 -16.87 14.21
N ALA A 96 -31.21 -16.60 15.51
CA ALA A 96 -31.80 -17.50 16.49
C ALA A 96 -33.32 -17.65 16.26
N THR A 97 -33.93 -18.68 16.85
CA THR A 97 -35.39 -18.83 16.85
C THR A 97 -36.03 -17.68 17.61
N ILE A 98 -36.89 -16.93 16.94
CA ILE A 98 -37.61 -15.78 17.48
C ILE A 98 -39.05 -16.19 17.71
N THR A 99 -39.64 -15.74 18.81
CA THR A 99 -41.08 -15.90 19.07
C THR A 99 -41.79 -14.62 18.69
N MET A 100 -42.78 -14.71 17.79
CA MET A 100 -43.56 -13.56 17.32
C MET A 100 -44.25 -12.85 18.49
N PRO A 101 -43.89 -11.59 18.82
CA PRO A 101 -44.49 -10.89 19.95
C PRO A 101 -45.91 -10.41 19.62
N ARG A 102 -46.06 -9.66 18.53
CA ARG A 102 -47.35 -9.18 18.02
C ARG A 102 -47.26 -8.90 16.53
N SER A 103 -48.23 -9.42 15.78
CA SER A 103 -48.34 -9.18 14.33
C SER A 103 -48.33 -7.69 14.01
N GLY A 104 -47.54 -7.30 13.02
CA GLY A 104 -47.41 -5.93 12.51
C GLY A 104 -46.58 -4.97 13.36
N THR A 105 -46.02 -5.43 14.48
CA THR A 105 -45.12 -4.63 15.31
C THR A 105 -43.69 -4.74 14.79
N ALA A 106 -43.00 -3.61 14.64
CA ALA A 106 -41.58 -3.59 14.34
C ALA A 106 -40.80 -4.20 15.52
N MET A 107 -39.86 -5.10 15.25
CA MET A 107 -39.06 -5.75 16.27
C MET A 107 -37.57 -5.77 15.88
N PRO A 108 -36.66 -5.55 16.84
CA PRO A 108 -35.24 -5.73 16.60
C PRO A 108 -34.88 -7.21 16.63
N VAL A 109 -34.12 -7.65 15.64
CA VAL A 109 -33.46 -8.95 15.60
C VAL A 109 -31.97 -8.70 15.65
N VAL A 110 -31.28 -9.30 16.61
CA VAL A 110 -29.84 -9.11 16.78
C VAL A 110 -29.17 -10.48 16.85
N ASN A 111 -27.96 -10.55 16.30
CA ASN A 111 -27.10 -11.73 16.22
C ASN A 111 -27.55 -12.74 15.17
N PHE A 112 -26.63 -13.04 14.27
CA PHE A 112 -26.84 -14.01 13.20
C PHE A 112 -25.73 -15.05 13.24
N GLN A 113 -26.12 -16.31 13.23
CA GLN A 113 -25.22 -17.42 12.98
C GLN A 113 -24.72 -17.32 11.55
N VAL A 114 -23.40 -17.44 11.39
CA VAL A 114 -22.75 -17.52 10.09
C VAL A 114 -22.64 -18.98 9.66
N PHE A 115 -22.83 -19.26 8.37
CA PHE A 115 -22.63 -20.60 7.79
C PHE A 115 -21.25 -21.21 8.15
N ALA A 116 -21.20 -22.55 8.19
CA ALA A 116 -20.12 -23.29 8.82
C ALA A 116 -18.75 -23.11 8.14
N GLU A 117 -18.70 -23.00 6.82
CA GLU A 117 -17.46 -22.88 6.06
C GLU A 117 -16.74 -21.56 6.36
N ALA A 118 -17.47 -20.46 6.54
CA ALA A 118 -16.90 -19.17 6.96
C ALA A 118 -16.40 -19.14 8.42
N GLN A 119 -16.68 -20.17 9.21
CA GLN A 119 -16.09 -20.33 10.54
C GLN A 119 -14.68 -20.94 10.46
N ARG A 120 -14.26 -21.43 9.29
CA ARG A 120 -13.03 -22.23 9.12
C ARG A 120 -11.90 -21.51 8.41
N PHE A 121 -12.19 -20.46 7.63
CA PHE A 121 -11.17 -19.67 6.95
C PHE A 121 -11.63 -18.22 6.72
N PRO A 122 -10.73 -17.21 6.80
CA PRO A 122 -11.08 -15.82 6.52
C PRO A 122 -11.73 -15.64 5.14
N CYS A 123 -12.77 -14.82 5.05
CA CYS A 123 -13.52 -14.67 3.81
C CYS A 123 -14.26 -13.34 3.70
N ARG A 124 -14.73 -13.04 2.49
CA ARG A 124 -15.53 -11.87 2.17
C ARG A 124 -16.86 -12.31 1.58
N ILE A 125 -17.97 -11.92 2.23
CA ILE A 125 -19.35 -12.21 1.82
C ILE A 125 -19.99 -10.90 1.38
N ALA A 126 -20.08 -10.67 0.06
CA ALA A 126 -20.51 -9.38 -0.49
C ALA A 126 -21.45 -9.53 -1.69
N GLY A 127 -22.46 -8.66 -1.76
CA GLY A 127 -23.37 -8.58 -2.90
C GLY A 127 -24.80 -8.21 -2.49
N ASP A 128 -25.75 -8.58 -3.34
CA ASP A 128 -27.18 -8.33 -3.12
C ASP A 128 -27.83 -9.51 -2.39
N TRP A 129 -28.17 -9.30 -1.13
CA TRP A 129 -28.75 -10.32 -0.25
C TRP A 129 -30.25 -10.39 -0.38
N SER A 130 -30.78 -11.62 -0.43
CA SER A 130 -32.20 -11.91 -0.33
C SER A 130 -32.53 -12.44 1.06
N TRP A 131 -33.65 -11.99 1.62
CA TRP A 131 -34.05 -12.34 2.98
C TRP A 131 -35.38 -13.07 3.01
N SER A 132 -35.50 -14.05 3.90
CA SER A 132 -36.75 -14.76 4.12
C SER A 132 -36.98 -15.08 5.59
N ILE A 133 -38.25 -15.31 5.93
CA ILE A 133 -38.65 -15.88 7.21
C ILE A 133 -39.06 -17.33 6.99
N ASN A 134 -38.49 -18.22 7.81
CA ASN A 134 -38.84 -19.62 7.84
C ASN A 134 -39.67 -19.95 9.09
N ILE A 135 -40.81 -20.59 8.86
CA ILE A 135 -41.72 -21.10 9.89
C ILE A 135 -41.94 -22.58 9.59
N THR A 136 -41.86 -23.43 10.60
CA THR A 136 -42.08 -24.87 10.42
C THR A 136 -43.45 -25.15 9.77
N GLY A 137 -43.45 -25.85 8.64
CA GLY A 137 -44.66 -26.23 7.92
C GLY A 137 -45.29 -25.14 7.05
N VAL A 138 -44.66 -23.98 6.89
CA VAL A 138 -45.14 -22.88 6.04
C VAL A 138 -44.09 -22.55 4.97
N PRO A 139 -44.49 -22.27 3.72
CA PRO A 139 -43.57 -21.76 2.71
C PRO A 139 -42.82 -20.50 3.18
N PRO A 140 -41.54 -20.32 2.80
CA PRO A 140 -40.78 -19.13 3.18
C PRO A 140 -41.46 -17.83 2.78
N ILE A 141 -41.49 -16.85 3.69
CA ILE A 141 -42.02 -15.51 3.43
C ILE A 141 -40.85 -14.60 3.08
N ASN A 142 -40.75 -14.19 1.81
CA ASN A 142 -39.61 -13.43 1.31
C ASN A 142 -39.79 -11.92 1.49
N PHE A 143 -38.69 -11.23 1.78
CA PHE A 143 -38.59 -9.79 1.62
C PHE A 143 -38.41 -9.48 0.12
N PRO A 144 -39.23 -8.62 -0.49
CA PRO A 144 -39.22 -8.42 -1.95
C PRO A 144 -38.01 -7.64 -2.47
N THR A 145 -37.25 -6.99 -1.60
CA THR A 145 -36.12 -6.14 -1.97
C THR A 145 -34.81 -6.81 -1.54
N THR A 146 -33.78 -6.72 -2.38
CA THR A 146 -32.45 -7.17 -1.98
C THR A 146 -31.71 -6.09 -1.19
N THR A 147 -30.79 -6.48 -0.33
CA THR A 147 -29.96 -5.54 0.43
C THR A 147 -28.50 -5.69 0.06
N ARG A 148 -27.85 -4.62 -0.41
CA ARG A 148 -26.42 -4.62 -0.71
C ARG A 148 -25.60 -4.59 0.58
N LEU A 149 -24.90 -5.68 0.91
CA LEU A 149 -24.05 -5.79 2.10
C LEU A 149 -22.66 -6.34 1.73
N GLU A 150 -21.64 -5.93 2.50
CA GLU A 150 -20.26 -6.43 2.39
C GLU A 150 -19.73 -6.74 3.79
N ILE A 151 -19.62 -8.04 4.09
CA ILE A 151 -19.20 -8.58 5.38
C ILE A 151 -17.86 -9.28 5.19
N CYS A 152 -16.84 -8.84 5.94
CA CYS A 152 -15.53 -9.47 5.98
C CYS A 152 -15.37 -10.21 7.32
N LEU A 153 -14.86 -11.44 7.25
CA LEU A 153 -14.62 -12.29 8.41
C LEU A 153 -13.13 -12.59 8.48
N VAL A 154 -12.50 -12.24 9.60
CA VAL A 154 -11.07 -12.42 9.83
C VAL A 154 -10.80 -12.98 11.23
N ALA A 155 -9.71 -13.73 11.40
CA ALA A 155 -9.43 -14.38 12.68
C ALA A 155 -9.05 -13.39 13.79
N SER A 156 -8.30 -12.34 13.46
CA SER A 156 -7.68 -11.42 14.42
C SER A 156 -7.77 -9.95 14.00
N ALA A 157 -7.20 -9.07 14.82
CA ALA A 157 -7.03 -7.66 14.52
C ALA A 157 -6.03 -7.43 13.36
N PRO A 158 -6.10 -6.26 12.69
CA PRO A 158 -5.20 -5.92 11.59
C PRO A 158 -3.72 -6.09 11.95
N PRO A 159 -2.87 -6.53 11.01
CA PRO A 159 -1.42 -6.58 11.22
C PRO A 159 -0.86 -5.24 11.72
N GLN A 160 -0.02 -5.28 12.76
CA GLN A 160 0.50 -4.08 13.44
C GLN A 160 2.02 -3.86 13.25
N GLY A 161 2.66 -4.63 12.37
CA GLY A 161 4.10 -4.57 12.20
C GLY A 161 4.88 -5.44 13.22
N PRO A 162 6.16 -5.14 13.47
CA PRO A 162 6.84 -3.88 13.19
C PRO A 162 7.25 -3.73 11.72
N LEU A 163 6.96 -2.58 11.13
CA LEU A 163 7.42 -2.23 9.77
C LEU A 163 8.95 -2.22 9.69
N ASN A 164 9.58 -1.70 10.74
CA ASN A 164 11.02 -1.56 10.90
C ASN A 164 11.42 -2.20 12.24
N PRO A 165 11.74 -3.50 12.26
CA PRO A 165 12.11 -4.21 13.48
C PRO A 165 13.37 -3.61 14.11
N GLY A 166 13.34 -3.40 15.43
CA GLY A 166 14.47 -2.84 16.18
C GLY A 166 15.64 -3.81 16.39
N THR A 167 15.51 -5.07 15.97
CA THR A 167 16.60 -6.07 16.04
C THR A 167 16.66 -6.92 14.76
N PRO A 168 17.85 -7.42 14.37
CA PRO A 168 18.01 -8.30 13.21
C PRO A 168 17.24 -9.62 13.28
N ASN A 169 16.82 -10.03 14.47
CA ASN A 169 16.11 -11.29 14.70
C ASN A 169 14.59 -11.12 14.67
N THR A 170 14.09 -9.89 14.75
CA THR A 170 12.67 -9.60 14.62
C THR A 170 12.35 -9.44 13.13
N ILE A 171 11.43 -10.27 12.63
CA ILE A 171 10.98 -10.21 11.24
C ILE A 171 10.13 -8.94 11.09
N ALA A 172 10.42 -8.13 10.07
CA ALA A 172 9.57 -6.99 9.72
C ALA A 172 8.20 -7.51 9.31
N ARG A 173 7.11 -6.81 9.60
CA ARG A 173 5.73 -7.23 9.25
C ARG A 173 4.93 -6.07 8.69
N PRO A 174 3.87 -6.34 7.91
CA PRO A 174 2.97 -5.28 7.55
C PRO A 174 2.27 -4.63 8.72
N ASN A 175 2.18 -3.30 8.61
CA ASN A 175 1.42 -2.47 9.54
C ASN A 175 0.27 -1.84 8.76
N PHE A 176 -0.95 -2.17 9.17
CA PHE A 176 -2.19 -1.69 8.57
C PHE A 176 -2.74 -0.46 9.31
N GLY A 177 -2.02 0.08 10.31
CA GLY A 177 -2.40 1.31 11.00
C GLY A 177 -3.58 1.16 11.95
N GLY A 178 -3.86 -0.06 12.42
CA GLY A 178 -4.98 -0.31 13.35
C GLY A 178 -6.33 -0.62 12.69
N GLU A 179 -6.40 -0.64 11.36
CA GLU A 179 -7.64 -0.84 10.60
C GLU A 179 -7.41 -1.69 9.36
N TYR A 180 -8.43 -2.38 8.86
CA TYR A 180 -8.32 -3.14 7.61
C TYR A 180 -8.68 -2.27 6.39
N PRO A 181 -7.84 -2.25 5.33
CA PRO A 181 -8.20 -1.61 4.07
C PRO A 181 -9.08 -2.54 3.22
N ILE A 182 -10.28 -2.10 2.85
CA ILE A 182 -11.22 -2.94 2.10
C ILE A 182 -10.68 -3.43 0.75
N ASP A 183 -9.81 -2.63 0.11
CA ASP A 183 -9.22 -2.99 -1.19
C ASP A 183 -8.32 -4.24 -1.08
N ALA A 184 -7.66 -4.48 0.07
CA ALA A 184 -6.92 -5.72 0.29
C ALA A 184 -7.85 -6.93 0.39
N PHE A 185 -9.00 -6.77 1.06
CA PHE A 185 -9.98 -7.83 1.20
C PHE A 185 -10.68 -8.17 -0.11
N ARG A 186 -11.02 -7.17 -0.91
CA ARG A 186 -11.60 -7.35 -2.24
C ARG A 186 -10.67 -8.12 -3.17
N LEU A 187 -9.37 -7.92 -3.05
CA LEU A 187 -8.38 -8.67 -3.80
C LEU A 187 -8.21 -10.08 -3.28
N PHE A 188 -8.01 -10.25 -1.97
CA PHE A 188 -7.38 -11.46 -1.45
C PHE A 188 -8.27 -12.32 -0.56
N LEU A 189 -9.29 -11.77 0.11
CA LEU A 189 -10.21 -12.63 0.85
C LEU A 189 -11.09 -13.41 -0.13
N PRO A 190 -11.17 -14.75 0.02
CA PRO A 190 -11.96 -15.56 -0.88
C PRO A 190 -13.46 -15.28 -0.72
N THR A 191 -14.20 -15.43 -1.81
CA THR A 191 -15.66 -15.44 -1.77
C THR A 191 -16.16 -16.77 -1.18
N PRO A 192 -17.42 -16.85 -0.73
CA PRO A 192 -17.95 -18.09 -0.18
C PRO A 192 -17.91 -19.27 -1.16
N GLU A 193 -18.07 -19.00 -2.46
CA GLU A 193 -18.00 -20.03 -3.50
C GLU A 193 -16.57 -20.58 -3.66
N GLU A 194 -15.55 -19.73 -3.49
CA GLU A 194 -14.14 -20.12 -3.53
C GLU A 194 -13.73 -20.93 -2.30
N LEU A 195 -14.38 -20.71 -1.15
CA LEU A 195 -14.02 -21.37 0.12
C LEU A 195 -14.05 -22.90 0.05
N THR A 196 -15.04 -23.49 -0.62
CA THR A 196 -15.15 -24.96 -0.69
C THR A 196 -13.90 -25.60 -1.32
N GLY A 197 -13.37 -24.98 -2.38
CA GLY A 197 -12.13 -25.44 -3.02
C GLY A 197 -10.90 -25.18 -2.15
N ILE A 198 -10.89 -24.06 -1.42
CA ILE A 198 -9.80 -23.70 -0.51
C ILE A 198 -9.74 -24.68 0.66
N LEU A 199 -10.85 -24.96 1.34
CA LEU A 199 -10.90 -25.73 2.59
C LEU A 199 -10.40 -27.18 2.48
N GLN A 200 -10.27 -27.74 1.27
CA GLN A 200 -9.65 -29.05 1.05
C GLN A 200 -8.17 -29.06 1.44
N ASN A 201 -7.45 -27.96 1.16
CA ASN A 201 -6.05 -27.74 1.51
C ASN A 201 -5.80 -26.23 1.67
N ALA A 202 -6.29 -25.68 2.79
CA ALA A 202 -6.57 -24.25 2.96
C ALA A 202 -5.42 -23.32 2.54
N LEU A 203 -4.25 -23.44 3.18
CA LEU A 203 -3.15 -22.51 2.94
C LEU A 203 -2.55 -22.67 1.53
N PRO A 204 -2.19 -23.87 1.04
CA PRO A 204 -1.69 -24.02 -0.34
C PRO A 204 -2.69 -23.57 -1.41
N ASN A 205 -3.97 -23.94 -1.29
CA ASN A 205 -4.98 -23.54 -2.28
C ASN A 205 -5.23 -22.03 -2.25
N TYR A 206 -5.18 -21.40 -1.06
CA TYR A 206 -5.22 -19.96 -0.91
C TYR A 206 -4.04 -19.26 -1.61
N LEU A 207 -2.82 -19.80 -1.50
CA LEU A 207 -1.64 -19.23 -2.17
C LEU A 207 -1.78 -19.30 -3.69
N VAL A 208 -2.20 -20.44 -4.23
CA VAL A 208 -2.49 -20.59 -5.67
C VAL A 208 -3.54 -19.58 -6.14
N ARG A 209 -4.64 -19.45 -5.39
CA ARG A 209 -5.70 -18.48 -5.67
C ARG A 209 -5.16 -17.04 -5.63
N SER A 210 -4.37 -16.69 -4.64
CA SER A 210 -3.81 -15.35 -4.46
C SER A 210 -2.85 -14.97 -5.58
N MET A 211 -1.94 -15.88 -5.96
CA MET A 211 -1.01 -15.64 -7.06
C MET A 211 -1.71 -15.56 -8.41
N SER A 212 -2.76 -16.36 -8.61
CA SER A 212 -3.64 -16.25 -9.79
C SER A 212 -4.33 -14.89 -9.85
N VAL A 213 -4.87 -14.39 -8.72
CA VAL A 213 -5.43 -13.03 -8.67
C VAL A 213 -4.40 -11.99 -9.05
N ILE A 214 -3.18 -12.05 -8.48
CA ILE A 214 -2.12 -11.09 -8.81
C ILE A 214 -1.79 -11.16 -10.30
N TRP A 215 -1.51 -12.35 -10.85
CA TRP A 215 -1.18 -12.53 -12.27
C TRP A 215 -2.28 -12.01 -13.21
N ASN A 216 -3.53 -12.28 -12.88
CA ASN A 216 -4.68 -11.87 -13.68
C ASN A 216 -4.87 -10.35 -13.75
N LEU A 217 -4.28 -9.57 -12.85
CA LEU A 217 -4.28 -8.10 -12.96
C LEU A 217 -3.60 -7.60 -14.24
N GLY A 218 -2.71 -8.39 -14.83
CA GLY A 218 -2.11 -8.10 -16.13
C GLY A 218 -2.82 -8.70 -17.34
N LEU A 219 -3.89 -9.48 -17.12
CA LEU A 219 -4.62 -10.16 -18.18
C LEU A 219 -6.06 -9.66 -18.32
N VAL A 220 -6.72 -9.34 -17.21
CA VAL A 220 -8.12 -8.92 -17.15
C VAL A 220 -8.31 -7.79 -16.16
N LEU A 221 -9.24 -6.88 -16.46
CA LEU A 221 -9.63 -5.83 -15.51
C LEU A 221 -10.32 -6.49 -14.32
N ASN A 222 -9.80 -6.22 -13.12
CA ASN A 222 -10.43 -6.72 -11.91
C ASN A 222 -11.61 -5.79 -11.54
N PRO A 223 -12.86 -6.26 -11.62
CA PRO A 223 -14.03 -5.41 -11.35
C PRO A 223 -14.14 -4.97 -9.89
N GLU A 224 -13.40 -5.60 -8.98
CA GLU A 224 -13.36 -5.22 -7.58
C GLU A 224 -12.34 -4.12 -7.29
N LEU A 225 -11.57 -3.66 -8.29
CA LEU A 225 -10.71 -2.49 -8.23
C LEU A 225 -11.35 -1.30 -8.97
N ASN A 226 -10.85 -0.08 -8.72
CA ASN A 226 -11.17 1.11 -9.51
C ASN A 226 -10.23 1.30 -10.71
N ALA A 227 -9.24 0.43 -10.86
CA ALA A 227 -8.31 0.47 -11.97
C ALA A 227 -9.06 0.28 -13.31
N THR A 228 -8.89 1.23 -14.22
CA THR A 228 -9.52 1.20 -15.56
C THR A 228 -8.62 0.58 -16.63
N ARG A 229 -7.45 0.07 -16.25
CA ARG A 229 -6.44 -0.51 -17.14
C ARG A 229 -5.78 -1.74 -16.53
N LEU A 230 -5.26 -2.58 -17.42
CA LEU A 230 -4.41 -3.71 -17.05
C LEU A 230 -3.06 -3.20 -16.53
N PHE A 231 -2.48 -3.96 -15.62
CA PHE A 231 -1.12 -3.72 -15.18
C PHE A 231 -0.11 -4.48 -16.04
N SER A 232 1.09 -3.97 -16.21
CA SER A 232 2.15 -4.66 -16.94
C SER A 232 3.49 -4.51 -16.26
N TYR A 233 4.40 -5.44 -16.53
CA TYR A 233 5.76 -5.35 -16.00
C TYR A 233 6.48 -4.12 -16.59
N GLU A 234 7.25 -3.40 -15.80
CA GLU A 234 8.05 -2.25 -16.24
C GLU A 234 9.32 -2.75 -16.96
N THR A 235 9.31 -2.69 -18.30
CA THR A 235 10.32 -3.31 -19.17
C THR A 235 11.44 -2.36 -19.61
N ILE A 236 11.47 -1.11 -19.12
CA ILE A 236 12.53 -0.15 -19.45
C ILE A 236 13.63 -0.15 -18.38
N ASN A 237 13.26 0.15 -17.14
CA ASN A 237 14.20 0.38 -16.02
C ASN A 237 14.00 -0.57 -14.84
N GLY A 238 12.89 -1.31 -14.80
CA GLY A 238 12.46 -2.07 -13.62
C GLY A 238 12.17 -1.16 -12.43
N ALA A 239 11.64 0.05 -12.63
CA ALA A 239 11.37 1.00 -11.56
C ALA A 239 10.06 0.64 -10.81
N PRO A 240 10.02 0.78 -9.46
CA PRO A 240 8.80 0.54 -8.69
C PRO A 240 7.82 1.71 -8.82
N SER A 241 6.53 1.41 -8.86
CA SER A 241 5.46 2.41 -8.96
C SER A 241 4.69 2.62 -7.66
N TYR A 242 4.60 1.58 -6.82
CA TYR A 242 3.71 1.54 -5.67
C TYR A 242 4.42 1.21 -4.36
N ILE A 243 5.67 0.78 -4.39
CA ILE A 243 6.47 0.49 -3.20
C ILE A 243 7.68 1.41 -3.08
N ASP A 244 8.06 1.75 -1.84
CA ASP A 244 9.17 2.69 -1.55
C ASP A 244 10.53 2.29 -2.14
N GLY A 245 10.79 1.00 -2.36
CA GLY A 245 12.05 0.57 -2.96
C GLY A 245 12.29 -0.94 -2.98
N TYR A 246 13.52 -1.29 -3.38
CA TYR A 246 13.94 -2.67 -3.67
C TYR A 246 14.02 -3.59 -2.44
N LEU A 247 14.12 -3.02 -1.24
CA LEU A 247 14.09 -3.76 0.04
C LEU A 247 12.70 -3.79 0.67
N GLY A 248 11.65 -3.51 -0.10
CA GLY A 248 10.31 -3.29 0.42
C GLY A 248 10.14 -1.88 0.98
N GLY A 249 9.14 -1.70 1.84
CA GLY A 249 8.77 -0.41 2.43
C GLY A 249 7.30 -0.10 2.25
N LEU A 250 6.85 1.13 2.39
CA LEU A 250 5.42 1.44 2.30
C LEU A 250 4.86 1.07 0.91
N PHE A 251 3.81 0.26 0.87
CA PHE A 251 3.06 -0.07 -0.33
C PHE A 251 1.81 0.80 -0.40
N GLN A 252 1.68 1.51 -1.51
CA GLN A 252 0.61 2.45 -1.79
C GLN A 252 -0.63 1.73 -2.32
N LEU A 253 -1.21 0.84 -1.51
CA LEU A 253 -2.35 0.00 -1.89
C LEU A 253 -3.49 0.79 -2.50
N ARG A 254 -3.72 2.00 -2.00
CA ARG A 254 -4.79 2.86 -2.51
C ARG A 254 -4.53 3.37 -3.93
N ARG A 255 -3.30 3.85 -4.19
CA ARG A 255 -2.89 4.28 -5.54
C ARG A 255 -2.94 3.11 -6.51
N PHE A 256 -2.51 1.94 -6.04
CA PHE A 256 -2.58 0.70 -6.80
C PHE A 256 -4.03 0.33 -7.13
N ALA A 257 -4.95 0.33 -6.15
CA ALA A 257 -6.35 -0.04 -6.36
C ALA A 257 -7.09 0.89 -7.34
N ARG A 258 -6.58 2.12 -7.54
CA ARG A 258 -7.07 3.07 -8.57
C ARG A 258 -6.36 2.94 -9.92
N GLY A 259 -5.29 2.16 -10.03
CA GLY A 259 -4.49 2.03 -11.25
C GLY A 259 -3.84 3.35 -11.66
N LEU A 260 -3.29 4.12 -10.71
CA LEU A 260 -2.66 5.42 -10.98
C LEU A 260 -1.47 5.32 -11.95
N PHE A 261 -0.75 4.20 -11.90
CA PHE A 261 0.26 3.75 -12.85
C PHE A 261 -0.13 2.36 -13.39
N ASP A 262 0.12 2.09 -14.66
CA ASP A 262 -0.07 0.76 -15.25
C ASP A 262 1.15 -0.15 -15.08
N SER A 263 2.33 0.42 -14.86
CA SER A 263 3.54 -0.38 -14.68
C SER A 263 3.72 -0.85 -13.24
N LEU A 264 4.13 -2.11 -13.09
CA LEU A 264 4.59 -2.75 -11.86
C LEU A 264 5.97 -3.35 -12.10
N ASN A 265 6.81 -3.42 -11.08
CA ASN A 265 8.02 -4.24 -11.14
C ASN A 265 7.98 -5.40 -10.14
N CYS A 266 9.10 -6.12 -9.98
CA CYS A 266 9.17 -7.25 -9.05
C CYS A 266 9.01 -6.85 -7.58
N TYR A 267 9.33 -5.61 -7.20
CA TYR A 267 9.09 -5.10 -5.85
C TYR A 267 7.60 -4.83 -5.61
N ASP A 268 6.91 -4.21 -6.56
CA ASP A 268 5.47 -3.98 -6.42
C ASP A 268 4.70 -5.31 -6.34
N LEU A 269 5.08 -6.27 -7.19
CA LEU A 269 4.47 -7.61 -7.21
C LEU A 269 4.75 -8.39 -5.92
N ALA A 270 6.01 -8.41 -5.45
CA ALA A 270 6.35 -8.98 -4.14
C ALA A 270 5.54 -8.30 -3.02
N GLY A 271 5.25 -7.01 -3.17
CA GLY A 271 4.48 -6.30 -2.18
C GLY A 271 3.02 -6.67 -2.10
N LEU A 272 2.36 -6.82 -3.24
CA LEU A 272 1.01 -7.39 -3.32
C LEU A 272 0.96 -8.81 -2.74
N THR A 273 1.95 -9.64 -3.07
CA THR A 273 2.06 -11.00 -2.53
C THR A 273 2.19 -11.01 -1.02
N GLN A 274 2.97 -10.09 -0.44
CA GLN A 274 3.11 -9.99 1.01
C GLN A 274 1.82 -9.56 1.69
N ILE A 275 1.08 -8.61 1.11
CA ILE A 275 -0.24 -8.21 1.62
C ILE A 275 -1.18 -9.41 1.63
N ALA A 276 -1.23 -10.18 0.52
CA ALA A 276 -2.04 -11.39 0.44
C ALA A 276 -1.67 -12.42 1.52
N ALA A 277 -0.39 -12.59 1.83
CA ALA A 277 0.04 -13.54 2.85
C ALA A 277 -0.29 -13.07 4.29
N CYS A 278 -0.16 -11.77 4.59
CA CYS A 278 -0.26 -11.25 5.96
C CYS A 278 -1.69 -11.09 6.47
N ILE A 279 -2.69 -10.98 5.59
CA ILE A 279 -4.10 -10.89 6.02
C ILE A 279 -4.64 -12.20 6.59
N ILE A 280 -3.92 -13.31 6.39
CA ILE A 280 -4.29 -14.64 6.90
C ILE A 280 -3.57 -14.90 8.21
N GLN A 281 -4.31 -14.73 9.31
CA GLN A 281 -3.81 -14.84 10.68
C GLN A 281 -4.56 -15.94 11.46
N ASP A 282 -3.98 -16.41 12.57
CA ASP A 282 -4.67 -17.19 13.59
C ASP A 282 -5.48 -16.29 14.54
N ASN A 283 -6.20 -16.89 15.49
CA ASN A 283 -7.02 -16.15 16.46
C ASN A 283 -6.18 -15.33 17.46
N GLN A 284 -4.87 -15.54 17.50
CA GLN A 284 -3.91 -14.80 18.33
C GLN A 284 -3.24 -13.66 17.57
N GLY A 285 -3.53 -13.51 16.26
CA GLY A 285 -2.94 -12.50 15.40
C GLY A 285 -1.59 -12.89 14.80
N ASN A 286 -1.14 -14.13 14.94
CA ASN A 286 0.06 -14.61 14.27
C ASN A 286 -0.26 -14.88 12.80
N GLU A 287 0.61 -14.42 11.90
CA GLU A 287 0.51 -14.71 10.47
C GLU A 287 0.71 -16.20 10.23
N LEU A 288 -0.25 -16.87 9.59
CA LEU A 288 -0.19 -18.32 9.35
C LEU A 288 0.88 -18.70 8.32
N LEU A 289 1.23 -17.77 7.43
CA LEU A 289 2.12 -18.00 6.30
C LEU A 289 3.57 -17.55 6.55
N ASP A 290 3.87 -16.88 7.66
CA ASP A 290 5.20 -16.30 7.97
C ASP A 290 5.92 -15.72 6.72
N PRO A 291 5.33 -14.75 6.01
CA PRO A 291 5.90 -14.21 4.78
C PRO A 291 7.23 -13.49 5.02
N ARG A 292 8.18 -13.72 4.12
CA ARG A 292 9.54 -13.18 4.16
C ARG A 292 9.88 -12.52 2.84
N TRP A 293 10.31 -11.27 2.89
CA TRP A 293 10.84 -10.58 1.72
C TRP A 293 12.22 -11.10 1.37
N ILE A 294 12.39 -11.50 0.11
CA ILE A 294 13.67 -11.96 -0.41
C ILE A 294 14.13 -10.99 -1.47
N TYR A 295 15.35 -10.49 -1.31
CA TYR A 295 16.03 -9.68 -2.33
C TYR A 295 17.26 -10.45 -2.78
N CYS A 296 17.34 -10.73 -4.08
CA CYS A 296 18.41 -11.47 -4.71
C CYS A 296 19.21 -10.55 -5.63
N THR A 297 20.53 -10.50 -5.44
CA THR A 297 21.44 -9.72 -6.27
C THR A 297 22.80 -10.44 -6.37
N PRO A 298 23.29 -10.78 -7.56
CA PRO A 298 22.58 -10.73 -8.84
C PRO A 298 21.47 -11.80 -8.93
N TYR A 299 20.44 -11.57 -9.76
CA TYR A 299 19.45 -12.61 -10.09
C TYR A 299 19.81 -13.33 -11.40
N GLY A 300 20.16 -12.58 -12.45
CA GLY A 300 20.67 -13.13 -13.70
C GLY A 300 19.63 -13.26 -14.81
N PHE A 301 19.93 -14.10 -15.80
CA PHE A 301 19.07 -14.35 -16.95
C PHE A 301 17.95 -15.32 -16.59
N ILE A 302 16.78 -15.14 -17.21
CA ILE A 302 15.60 -16.00 -16.98
C ILE A 302 15.40 -16.97 -18.12
N ASN A 303 14.93 -18.19 -17.82
CA ASN A 303 14.45 -19.11 -18.84
C ASN A 303 13.23 -18.52 -19.57
N SER A 304 12.95 -18.99 -20.78
CA SER A 304 11.87 -18.44 -21.60
C SER A 304 10.49 -18.59 -20.95
N GLY A 305 9.69 -17.54 -21.04
CA GLY A 305 8.31 -17.51 -20.58
C GLY A 305 7.73 -16.10 -20.54
N PRO A 306 6.41 -15.92 -20.37
CA PRO A 306 5.83 -14.58 -20.34
C PRO A 306 6.18 -13.84 -19.05
N LEU A 307 6.36 -12.52 -19.17
CA LEU A 307 6.36 -11.60 -18.04
C LEU A 307 4.94 -11.17 -17.67
N PHE A 308 4.78 -10.75 -16.42
CA PHE A 308 3.53 -10.17 -15.92
C PHE A 308 2.97 -9.09 -16.85
N GLY A 309 1.71 -9.23 -17.26
CA GLY A 309 1.03 -8.31 -18.17
C GLY A 309 1.59 -8.24 -19.60
N TRP A 310 2.44 -9.19 -19.99
CA TRP A 310 2.99 -9.32 -21.34
C TRP A 310 2.72 -10.71 -21.97
N PRO A 311 1.46 -11.20 -21.98
CA PRO A 311 1.14 -12.53 -22.48
C PRO A 311 1.44 -12.73 -23.98
N GLN A 312 1.51 -11.65 -24.75
CA GLN A 312 1.88 -11.68 -26.17
C GLN A 312 3.34 -12.05 -26.44
N TYR A 313 4.19 -12.09 -25.39
CA TYR A 313 5.59 -12.52 -25.47
C TYR A 313 5.79 -13.82 -24.68
N PRO A 314 5.24 -14.97 -25.13
CA PRO A 314 5.21 -16.22 -24.37
C PRO A 314 6.59 -16.89 -24.21
N ALA A 315 7.61 -16.39 -24.92
CA ALA A 315 8.98 -16.86 -24.86
C ALA A 315 9.94 -15.77 -24.39
N CYS A 316 9.47 -14.76 -23.62
CA CYS A 316 10.35 -13.70 -23.13
C CYS A 316 11.48 -14.29 -22.29
N ASN A 317 12.72 -13.88 -22.56
CA ASN A 317 13.90 -14.27 -21.79
C ASN A 317 14.87 -13.10 -21.55
N SER A 318 14.44 -11.90 -21.92
CA SER A 318 15.14 -10.63 -21.76
C SER A 318 14.13 -9.61 -21.22
N PRO A 319 13.98 -9.49 -19.90
CA PRO A 319 12.84 -8.79 -19.28
C PRO A 319 12.82 -7.28 -19.55
N PHE A 320 13.97 -6.69 -19.88
CA PHE A 320 14.09 -5.28 -20.22
C PHE A 320 14.13 -5.10 -21.73
N PHE A 321 12.97 -5.26 -22.37
CA PHE A 321 12.80 -5.18 -23.81
C PHE A 321 12.15 -3.87 -24.29
N GLY A 322 11.97 -2.90 -23.41
CA GLY A 322 11.60 -1.54 -23.82
C GLY A 322 12.66 -0.89 -24.72
N GLN A 323 12.33 0.27 -25.30
CA GLN A 323 13.25 1.10 -26.09
C GLN A 323 13.90 0.38 -27.30
N GLY A 324 13.09 -0.38 -28.05
CA GLY A 324 13.52 -1.01 -29.31
C GLY A 324 14.32 -2.32 -29.15
N LYS A 325 14.41 -2.86 -27.93
CA LYS A 325 15.00 -4.18 -27.67
C LYS A 325 13.97 -5.30 -27.88
N LEU A 326 14.43 -6.54 -27.98
CA LEU A 326 13.55 -7.69 -28.18
C LEU A 326 13.22 -8.39 -26.85
N PRO A 327 11.99 -8.91 -26.68
CA PRO A 327 11.61 -9.69 -25.51
C PRO A 327 12.31 -11.06 -25.48
N TYR A 328 12.78 -11.55 -26.62
CA TYR A 328 13.48 -12.81 -26.76
C TYR A 328 14.79 -12.64 -27.54
N TYR A 329 15.83 -13.31 -27.05
CA TYR A 329 17.08 -13.53 -27.75
C TYR A 329 17.50 -15.00 -27.66
N PRO A 330 18.31 -15.52 -28.59
CA PRO A 330 19.01 -16.78 -28.38
C PRO A 330 19.76 -16.77 -27.02
N PRO A 331 19.81 -17.87 -26.25
CA PRO A 331 20.34 -17.86 -24.89
C PRO A 331 21.73 -17.22 -24.72
N ASN A 332 22.60 -17.39 -25.70
CA ASN A 332 23.97 -16.90 -25.71
C ASN A 332 24.16 -15.49 -26.33
N ASP A 333 23.09 -14.82 -26.74
CA ASP A 333 23.16 -13.53 -27.43
C ASP A 333 23.66 -12.41 -26.50
N PRO A 334 24.70 -11.63 -26.86
CA PRO A 334 25.23 -10.54 -26.03
C PRO A 334 24.22 -9.40 -25.77
N GLN A 335 23.18 -9.25 -26.60
CA GLN A 335 22.18 -8.19 -26.45
C GLN A 335 21.04 -8.55 -25.50
N ARG A 336 20.96 -9.81 -25.06
CA ARG A 336 19.99 -10.26 -24.05
C ARG A 336 20.25 -9.52 -22.73
N ASN A 337 19.20 -8.99 -22.11
CA ASN A 337 19.29 -8.36 -20.79
C ASN A 337 18.96 -9.37 -19.69
N SER A 338 19.59 -9.20 -18.53
CA SER A 338 19.33 -9.97 -17.32
C SER A 338 18.64 -9.10 -16.27
N PHE A 339 18.06 -9.73 -15.26
CA PHE A 339 17.74 -9.05 -14.01
C PHE A 339 19.02 -8.82 -13.21
N GLY A 340 19.39 -7.55 -13.02
CA GLY A 340 20.49 -7.18 -12.12
C GLY A 340 20.19 -7.55 -10.67
N ASN A 341 18.92 -7.53 -10.29
CA ASN A 341 18.39 -7.96 -9.00
C ASN A 341 16.93 -8.43 -9.17
N HIS A 342 16.40 -9.07 -8.14
CA HIS A 342 15.01 -9.53 -8.13
C HIS A 342 14.48 -9.62 -6.70
N ALA A 343 13.16 -9.46 -6.54
CA ALA A 343 12.50 -9.67 -5.26
C ALA A 343 11.27 -10.55 -5.37
N TRP A 344 11.02 -11.32 -4.32
CA TRP A 344 9.85 -12.19 -4.18
C TRP A 344 9.54 -12.42 -2.70
N ILE A 345 8.45 -13.15 -2.43
CA ILE A 345 8.07 -13.54 -1.08
C ILE A 345 8.26 -15.04 -0.87
N GLU A 346 8.78 -15.41 0.28
CA GLU A 346 8.75 -16.79 0.75
C GLU A 346 7.81 -16.96 1.92
N VAL A 347 7.11 -18.08 1.97
CA VAL A 347 6.15 -18.39 3.03
C VAL A 347 6.39 -19.79 3.59
N VAL A 348 5.94 -20.01 4.82
CA VAL A 348 5.92 -21.32 5.47
C VAL A 348 4.45 -21.75 5.58
N THR A 349 4.07 -22.81 4.87
CA THR A 349 2.68 -23.31 4.88
C THR A 349 2.40 -24.26 6.05
N GLN A 350 3.44 -24.84 6.66
CA GLN A 350 3.36 -25.67 7.85
C GLN A 350 4.61 -25.51 8.71
N ALA A 351 4.43 -25.45 10.03
CA ALA A 351 5.55 -25.32 10.96
C ALA A 351 6.59 -26.45 10.76
N GLY A 352 7.86 -26.06 10.64
CA GLY A 352 8.97 -27.00 10.42
C GLY A 352 9.26 -27.37 8.95
N GLN A 353 8.44 -26.91 8.00
CA GLN A 353 8.73 -27.06 6.57
C GLN A 353 9.69 -25.98 6.06
N GLN A 354 10.36 -26.27 4.94
CA GLN A 354 11.16 -25.28 4.23
C GLN A 354 10.25 -24.21 3.63
N PRO A 355 10.69 -22.94 3.63
CA PRO A 355 9.96 -21.88 2.95
C PRO A 355 9.80 -22.16 1.45
N VAL A 356 8.64 -21.83 0.92
CA VAL A 356 8.28 -21.96 -0.50
C VAL A 356 8.11 -20.59 -1.16
N VAL A 357 8.41 -20.51 -2.45
CA VAL A 357 8.48 -19.25 -3.21
C VAL A 357 7.13 -18.84 -3.78
N LEU A 358 6.81 -17.55 -3.63
CA LEU A 358 5.72 -16.83 -4.27
C LEU A 358 6.29 -15.70 -5.13
N ASP A 359 6.12 -15.79 -6.46
CA ASP A 359 6.58 -14.77 -7.40
C ASP A 359 5.63 -14.68 -8.61
N ALA A 360 5.10 -13.47 -8.84
CA ALA A 360 4.19 -13.16 -9.94
C ALA A 360 4.88 -12.48 -11.13
N THR A 361 6.21 -12.33 -11.11
CA THR A 361 6.94 -11.55 -12.13
C THR A 361 7.02 -12.26 -13.47
N HIS A 362 7.27 -13.56 -13.45
CA HIS A 362 7.54 -14.37 -14.63
C HIS A 362 6.91 -15.77 -14.48
N CYS A 363 6.32 -16.27 -15.56
CA CYS A 363 5.89 -17.65 -15.69
C CYS A 363 6.79 -18.38 -16.69
N LEU A 364 7.03 -19.68 -16.51
CA LEU A 364 7.77 -20.46 -17.50
C LEU A 364 6.91 -20.69 -18.75
N GLN A 365 7.54 -20.78 -19.92
CA GLN A 365 6.84 -21.05 -21.19
C GLN A 365 6.01 -22.35 -21.15
N ALA A 366 6.46 -23.36 -20.42
CA ALA A 366 5.72 -24.61 -20.22
C ALA A 366 4.43 -24.45 -19.38
N ALA A 367 4.30 -23.33 -18.66
CA ALA A 367 3.17 -23.01 -17.79
C ALA A 367 2.90 -21.49 -17.78
N PRO A 368 2.46 -20.90 -18.91
CA PRO A 368 2.53 -19.45 -19.18
C PRO A 368 1.57 -18.58 -18.34
N ASN A 369 0.74 -19.17 -17.49
CA ASN A 369 -0.17 -18.48 -16.57
C ASN A 369 -0.12 -19.06 -15.14
N ALA A 370 0.98 -19.74 -14.81
CA ALA A 370 1.18 -20.38 -13.51
C ALA A 370 2.39 -19.74 -12.80
N PRO A 371 2.19 -18.58 -12.15
CA PRO A 371 3.25 -17.96 -11.36
C PRO A 371 3.68 -18.89 -10.23
N ALA A 372 4.88 -18.67 -9.68
CA ALA A 372 5.34 -19.41 -8.52
C ALA A 372 4.38 -19.17 -7.35
N SER A 373 3.77 -20.26 -6.87
CA SER A 373 2.59 -20.21 -5.99
C SER A 373 2.74 -21.08 -4.75
N GLY A 374 3.98 -21.23 -4.27
CA GLY A 374 4.27 -21.90 -3.00
C GLY A 374 4.42 -23.42 -3.12
N THR A 375 4.83 -23.92 -4.28
CA THR A 375 5.07 -25.36 -4.52
C THR A 375 6.55 -25.74 -4.56
N GLN A 376 7.44 -24.75 -4.71
CA GLN A 376 8.88 -24.95 -4.84
C GLN A 376 9.60 -24.22 -3.73
N ASP A 377 10.63 -24.84 -3.17
CA ASP A 377 11.61 -24.14 -2.34
C ASP A 377 12.51 -23.24 -3.21
N ARG A 378 13.31 -22.38 -2.55
CA ARG A 378 14.16 -21.42 -3.27
C ARG A 378 15.14 -22.08 -4.25
N PRO A 379 15.93 -23.12 -3.89
CA PRO A 379 16.85 -23.75 -4.84
C PRO A 379 16.14 -24.33 -6.06
N THR A 380 15.00 -25.00 -5.87
CA THR A 380 14.21 -25.56 -6.97
C THR A 380 13.63 -24.47 -7.87
N TYR A 381 13.09 -23.41 -7.27
CA TYR A 381 12.58 -22.25 -8.00
C TYR A 381 13.68 -21.61 -8.85
N LEU A 382 14.83 -21.26 -8.27
CA LEU A 382 15.93 -20.62 -8.99
C LEU A 382 16.45 -21.50 -10.13
N ALA A 383 16.64 -22.80 -9.89
CA ALA A 383 17.08 -23.74 -10.91
C ALA A 383 16.11 -23.85 -12.09
N SER A 384 14.80 -23.65 -11.84
CA SER A 384 13.78 -23.68 -12.90
C SER A 384 13.62 -22.34 -13.62
N GLN A 385 13.77 -21.21 -12.92
CA GLN A 385 13.48 -19.88 -13.46
C GLN A 385 14.68 -19.19 -14.11
N THR A 386 15.89 -19.52 -13.67
CA THR A 386 17.11 -18.88 -14.18
C THR A 386 17.81 -19.73 -15.23
N ASP A 387 18.45 -19.07 -16.19
CA ASP A 387 19.22 -19.72 -17.25
C ASP A 387 20.69 -19.85 -16.81
N PRO A 388 21.17 -21.08 -16.53
CA PRO A 388 22.52 -21.33 -16.02
C PRO A 388 23.62 -21.22 -17.09
N THR A 389 23.26 -21.12 -18.38
CA THR A 389 24.22 -21.24 -19.50
C THR A 389 25.20 -20.07 -19.62
N ARG A 390 24.95 -18.94 -18.94
CA ARG A 390 25.86 -17.79 -18.87
C ARG A 390 26.73 -17.72 -17.61
N GLY A 391 26.83 -18.83 -16.87
CA GLY A 391 27.86 -19.08 -15.86
C GLY A 391 27.33 -19.19 -14.43
N PRO A 392 28.02 -19.92 -13.54
CA PRO A 392 27.71 -19.94 -12.12
C PRO A 392 28.17 -18.61 -11.52
N TYR A 393 27.24 -17.73 -11.19
CA TYR A 393 27.58 -16.52 -10.44
C TYR A 393 27.95 -16.94 -9.03
N ASP A 394 29.19 -16.69 -8.62
CA ASP A 394 29.64 -16.86 -7.24
C ASP A 394 28.66 -16.12 -6.33
N TRP A 395 27.91 -16.90 -5.57
CA TRP A 395 26.88 -16.42 -4.68
C TRP A 395 27.53 -15.61 -3.56
N LEU A 396 27.62 -14.29 -3.73
CA LEU A 396 27.76 -13.40 -2.59
C LEU A 396 26.42 -13.36 -1.87
N TYR A 397 26.16 -14.43 -1.11
CA TYR A 397 25.18 -14.41 -0.05
C TYR A 397 25.60 -13.36 0.96
N THR A 398 25.14 -12.13 0.79
CA THR A 398 24.81 -11.36 1.98
C THR A 398 23.55 -12.00 2.55
N SER A 399 23.73 -13.08 3.30
CA SER A 399 22.91 -13.29 4.50
C SER A 399 23.27 -12.18 5.48
N ASN A 400 23.12 -10.91 5.08
CA ASN A 400 23.08 -9.86 6.03
C ASN A 400 21.78 -10.15 6.79
N PRO A 401 21.80 -10.50 8.08
CA PRO A 401 20.55 -10.65 8.82
C PRO A 401 19.70 -9.36 8.74
N ALA A 402 20.28 -8.22 8.36
CA ALA A 402 19.58 -6.98 8.01
C ALA A 402 18.82 -6.96 6.64
N SER A 403 18.99 -7.94 5.75
CA SER A 403 18.11 -8.09 4.57
C SER A 403 16.81 -8.83 4.89
N ARG A 404 16.73 -9.49 6.07
CA ARG A 404 15.48 -10.05 6.63
C ARG A 404 14.59 -8.99 7.30
N THR A 405 15.04 -7.74 7.37
CA THR A 405 14.48 -6.72 8.28
C THR A 405 13.68 -5.61 7.62
N ARG A 406 13.25 -5.72 6.36
CA ARG A 406 12.45 -4.67 5.72
C ARG A 406 11.31 -5.26 4.90
N MET A 407 10.08 -4.89 5.26
CA MET A 407 8.81 -5.37 4.70
C MET A 407 7.79 -4.22 4.72
N ILE A 408 6.59 -4.45 4.20
CA ILE A 408 5.71 -3.39 3.71
C ILE A 408 4.84 -2.72 4.75
N GLY A 409 4.73 -1.39 4.75
CA GLY A 409 3.66 -0.70 5.48
C GLY A 409 2.49 -0.48 4.54
N LEU A 410 1.25 -0.63 4.99
CA LEU A 410 0.11 -0.17 4.20
C LEU A 410 -0.24 1.24 4.65
N ASN A 411 -0.35 2.18 3.71
CA ASN A 411 -0.92 3.49 3.98
C ASN A 411 -2.14 3.72 3.10
N GLY A 412 -3.18 4.30 3.69
CA GLY A 412 -4.36 4.80 2.98
C GLY A 412 -4.05 6.03 2.11
N PHE A 413 -2.90 6.69 2.32
CA PHE A 413 -2.48 7.87 1.59
C PHE A 413 -0.99 7.90 1.22
N GLY A 414 -0.74 8.49 0.05
CA GLY A 414 0.55 8.60 -0.60
C GLY A 414 1.67 9.15 0.27
N THR A 415 2.76 8.40 0.36
CA THR A 415 4.09 8.99 0.45
C THR A 415 5.00 8.22 -0.49
N THR A 416 5.10 8.63 -1.76
CA THR A 416 6.32 8.35 -2.52
C THR A 416 7.37 9.37 -2.07
N PRO A 417 8.56 8.97 -1.61
CA PRO A 417 9.73 9.81 -1.68
C PRO A 417 10.44 9.53 -3.01
N PHE A 418 10.54 10.52 -3.89
CA PHE A 418 11.78 10.63 -4.67
C PHE A 418 12.86 11.00 -3.65
N ALA A 419 13.90 10.19 -3.52
CA ALA A 419 15.04 10.57 -2.69
C ALA A 419 15.71 11.78 -3.35
N LEU A 420 15.57 12.96 -2.74
CA LEU A 420 16.51 14.05 -2.98
C LEU A 420 17.85 13.56 -2.41
N THR A 421 18.75 13.10 -3.27
CA THR A 421 20.15 12.91 -2.90
C THR A 421 20.73 14.29 -2.59
N GLU A 422 20.65 14.71 -1.33
CA GLU A 422 21.34 15.91 -0.86
C GLU A 422 22.84 15.63 -0.65
N LEU A 423 23.64 16.67 -0.92
CA LEU A 423 25.09 16.71 -0.87
C LEU A 423 25.65 16.50 0.54
N GLU A 424 26.93 16.14 0.61
CA GLU A 424 27.65 15.95 1.87
C GLU A 424 27.74 17.25 2.70
N PRO A 425 27.80 17.16 4.05
CA PRO A 425 27.93 18.33 4.91
C PRO A 425 29.20 19.13 4.60
N GLY A 426 29.06 20.37 4.10
CA GLY A 426 30.17 21.29 3.86
C GLY A 426 30.21 21.94 2.47
N GLU A 427 29.36 21.52 1.54
CA GLU A 427 29.25 22.19 0.24
C GLU A 427 28.47 23.52 0.33
N ILE A 428 28.94 24.55 -0.37
CA ILE A 428 28.31 25.87 -0.43
C ILE A 428 27.05 25.76 -1.30
N ASP A 429 25.90 26.04 -0.71
CA ASP A 429 24.61 26.09 -1.41
C ASP A 429 24.56 27.37 -2.25
N VAL A 430 24.19 27.26 -3.52
CA VAL A 430 23.91 28.45 -4.34
C VAL A 430 22.51 28.92 -3.94
N GLU A 431 22.43 30.02 -3.20
CA GLU A 431 21.14 30.64 -2.86
C GLU A 431 20.45 31.07 -4.15
N SER A 432 19.21 30.63 -4.35
CA SER A 432 18.39 31.10 -5.46
C SER A 432 17.97 32.54 -5.21
N ASP A 433 18.00 33.39 -6.24
CA ASP A 433 17.53 34.77 -6.14
C ASP A 433 16.03 34.85 -5.83
N LEU A 434 15.27 33.84 -6.24
CA LEU A 434 13.82 33.73 -6.06
C LEU A 434 13.41 32.30 -5.67
N VAL A 435 12.41 32.19 -4.81
CA VAL A 435 11.81 30.91 -4.41
C VAL A 435 10.32 30.91 -4.63
N ASN A 436 9.75 29.72 -4.86
CA ASN A 436 8.31 29.58 -5.01
C ASN A 436 7.58 29.89 -3.69
N ASN A 437 6.57 30.76 -3.81
CA ASN A 437 5.63 31.10 -2.75
C ASN A 437 4.17 31.03 -3.24
N ALA A 438 3.95 30.47 -4.44
CA ALA A 438 2.65 30.29 -5.02
C ALA A 438 1.85 29.25 -4.23
N PRO A 439 0.55 29.50 -3.96
CA PRO A 439 -0.35 28.45 -3.47
C PRO A 439 -0.46 27.27 -4.46
N CYS A 440 0.06 26.12 -4.07
CA CYS A 440 -0.03 24.87 -4.82
C CYS A 440 -1.08 23.91 -4.21
N ASP A 441 -2.06 24.44 -3.48
CA ASP A 441 -3.18 23.65 -3.00
C ASP A 441 -4.15 23.30 -4.15
N PRO A 442 -4.97 22.24 -3.99
CA PRO A 442 -5.87 21.76 -5.05
C PRO A 442 -6.80 22.83 -5.58
N ARG A 443 -7.31 23.72 -4.73
CA ARG A 443 -8.29 24.73 -5.12
C ARG A 443 -7.65 25.78 -6.02
N SER A 444 -6.47 26.27 -5.65
CA SER A 444 -5.72 27.24 -6.46
C SER A 444 -5.32 26.67 -7.81
N LEU A 445 -4.81 25.44 -7.86
CA LEU A 445 -4.39 24.82 -9.11
C LEU A 445 -5.58 24.43 -10.00
N LEU A 446 -6.70 23.98 -9.42
CA LEU A 446 -7.94 23.75 -10.17
C LEU A 446 -8.47 25.03 -10.81
N GLN A 447 -8.39 26.17 -10.12
CA GLN A 447 -8.80 27.45 -10.71
C GLN A 447 -7.97 27.84 -11.93
N LEU A 448 -6.67 27.52 -11.92
CA LEU A 448 -5.79 27.73 -13.08
C LEU A 448 -6.19 26.82 -14.24
N VAL A 449 -6.39 25.52 -13.97
CA VAL A 449 -6.80 24.53 -14.96
C VAL A 449 -8.16 24.89 -15.55
N ASN A 450 -9.14 25.25 -14.72
CA ASN A 450 -10.51 25.54 -15.16
C ASN A 450 -10.62 26.75 -16.07
N GLY A 451 -9.64 27.65 -16.03
CA GLY A 451 -9.62 28.75 -16.98
C GLY A 451 -9.19 28.35 -18.40
N LEU A 452 -8.73 27.11 -18.63
CA LEU A 452 -8.49 26.51 -19.96
C LEU A 452 -9.40 25.31 -20.20
N LEU A 453 -9.73 24.56 -19.15
CA LEU A 453 -10.52 23.34 -19.16
C LEU A 453 -11.70 23.47 -18.19
N PRO A 454 -12.80 24.13 -18.58
CA PRO A 454 -13.87 24.55 -17.65
C PRO A 454 -14.56 23.42 -16.89
N ASN A 455 -14.55 22.21 -17.48
CA ASN A 455 -15.17 21.02 -16.91
C ASN A 455 -14.23 20.21 -16.02
N ALA A 456 -12.95 20.61 -15.94
CA ALA A 456 -12.00 19.89 -15.13
C ALA A 456 -12.40 19.96 -13.65
N TYR A 457 -12.18 18.85 -12.95
CA TYR A 457 -12.36 18.75 -11.51
C TYR A 457 -11.25 17.91 -10.90
N ILE A 458 -11.02 18.09 -9.61
CA ILE A 458 -10.14 17.21 -8.82
C ILE A 458 -11.06 16.30 -8.01
N ASP A 459 -10.92 14.99 -8.17
CA ASP A 459 -11.58 14.04 -7.27
C ASP A 459 -11.02 14.21 -5.84
N LEU A 460 -11.86 14.13 -4.81
CA LEU A 460 -11.57 14.53 -3.43
C LEU A 460 -10.34 13.81 -2.82
N ASP A 461 -9.92 12.71 -3.44
CA ASP A 461 -8.79 11.89 -3.01
C ASP A 461 -7.56 11.94 -3.93
N ASP A 462 -7.53 12.83 -4.94
CA ASP A 462 -6.53 12.84 -6.02
C ASP A 462 -5.50 13.99 -5.88
N TYR A 463 -5.29 14.47 -4.65
CA TYR A 463 -4.19 15.37 -4.33
C TYR A 463 -3.32 14.84 -3.18
N VAL A 464 -1.99 14.87 -3.35
CA VAL A 464 -1.03 14.54 -2.29
C VAL A 464 -0.03 15.67 -2.14
N VAL A 465 0.01 16.27 -0.95
CA VAL A 465 1.14 17.10 -0.53
C VAL A 465 2.06 16.23 0.31
N GLY A 466 3.23 15.88 -0.22
CA GLY A 466 4.18 14.97 0.41
C GLY A 466 5.32 15.72 1.07
N SER A 467 5.61 15.41 2.35
CA SER A 467 6.64 16.12 3.10
C SER A 467 8.07 15.67 2.74
N LYS A 468 8.30 14.41 2.36
CA LYS A 468 9.60 13.89 1.87
C LYS A 468 10.04 14.39 0.47
N GLY A 469 9.52 15.52 0.03
CA GLY A 469 9.87 16.09 -1.28
C GLY A 469 9.17 17.40 -1.67
N CYS A 470 8.54 18.14 -0.75
CA CYS A 470 7.86 19.42 -1.05
C CYS A 470 7.04 19.37 -2.35
N GLN A 471 6.20 18.36 -2.49
CA GLN A 471 5.57 18.05 -3.77
C GLN A 471 4.05 18.10 -3.68
N ALA A 472 3.40 18.63 -4.70
CA ALA A 472 1.98 18.46 -4.98
C ALA A 472 1.84 17.53 -6.19
N LEU A 473 1.13 16.42 -6.02
CA LEU A 473 0.69 15.57 -7.11
C LEU A 473 -0.83 15.66 -7.21
N LEU A 474 -1.34 16.08 -8.36
CA LEU A 474 -2.76 16.33 -8.63
C LEU A 474 -3.19 15.59 -9.88
N VAL A 475 -4.36 14.97 -9.85
CA VAL A 475 -5.01 14.44 -11.04
C VAL A 475 -6.28 15.23 -11.32
N PHE A 476 -6.35 15.83 -12.50
CA PHE A 476 -7.53 16.51 -13.02
C PHE A 476 -8.33 15.54 -13.89
N CYS A 477 -9.61 15.40 -13.60
CA CYS A 477 -10.58 14.58 -14.32
C CYS A 477 -11.51 15.46 -15.16
N GLY A 478 -12.30 14.88 -16.08
CA GLY A 478 -13.36 15.60 -16.80
C GLY A 478 -12.85 16.57 -17.88
N ILE A 479 -11.72 16.23 -18.52
CA ILE A 479 -11.06 17.11 -19.50
C ILE A 479 -11.84 17.16 -20.81
N VAL A 480 -12.13 15.99 -21.38
CA VAL A 480 -12.95 15.81 -22.60
C VAL A 480 -14.12 14.87 -22.30
N SER A 481 -13.86 13.79 -21.57
CA SER A 481 -14.84 12.88 -20.98
C SER A 481 -14.56 12.64 -19.49
N ASP A 482 -15.52 12.02 -18.79
CA ASP A 482 -15.40 11.70 -17.36
C ASP A 482 -14.22 10.75 -17.06
N ASP A 483 -13.77 9.98 -18.05
CA ASP A 483 -12.64 9.04 -17.93
C ASP A 483 -11.27 9.69 -18.18
N ASP A 484 -11.23 10.98 -18.54
CA ASP A 484 -10.00 11.62 -18.98
C ASP A 484 -9.21 12.28 -17.86
N ARG A 485 -7.91 11.98 -17.80
CA ARG A 485 -7.03 12.34 -16.68
C ARG A 485 -5.78 13.09 -17.13
N LEU A 486 -5.48 14.20 -16.45
CA LEU A 486 -4.22 14.94 -16.55
C LEU A 486 -3.54 14.96 -15.20
N THR A 487 -2.29 14.56 -15.16
CA THR A 487 -1.49 14.56 -13.93
C THR A 487 -0.60 15.79 -13.91
N LEU A 488 -0.65 16.54 -12.81
CA LEU A 488 0.25 17.66 -12.52
C LEU A 488 1.09 17.30 -11.29
N GLU A 489 2.39 17.38 -11.46
CA GLU A 489 3.39 17.21 -10.41
C GLU A 489 4.15 18.53 -10.26
N ILE A 490 4.17 19.08 -9.04
CA ILE A 490 4.96 20.26 -8.67
C ILE A 490 5.87 19.82 -7.54
N THR A 491 7.17 20.05 -7.65
CA THR A 491 8.16 19.69 -6.63
C THR A 491 9.05 20.90 -6.34
N ASN A 492 9.00 21.43 -5.12
CA ASN A 492 9.80 22.58 -4.71
C ASN A 492 11.06 22.14 -3.96
N ALA A 493 12.22 22.16 -4.63
CA ALA A 493 13.48 21.88 -3.97
C ALA A 493 13.87 23.00 -2.99
N ARG A 494 14.69 22.66 -1.99
CA ARG A 494 15.22 23.64 -1.04
C ARG A 494 16.19 24.63 -1.70
N SER A 495 16.97 24.15 -2.67
CA SER A 495 17.92 24.98 -3.40
C SER A 495 17.83 24.73 -4.89
N GLU A 496 18.20 25.77 -5.64
CA GLU A 496 18.19 25.75 -7.09
C GLU A 496 19.14 24.68 -7.64
N ARG A 497 20.29 24.46 -7.00
CA ARG A 497 21.23 23.40 -7.41
C ARG A 497 20.59 22.00 -7.34
N ILE A 498 19.88 21.69 -6.26
CA ILE A 498 19.15 20.42 -6.11
C ILE A 498 18.07 20.31 -7.19
N ALA A 499 17.37 21.42 -7.45
CA ALA A 499 16.33 21.49 -8.48
C ALA A 499 16.92 21.22 -9.87
N ILE A 500 18.04 21.86 -10.22
CA ILE A 500 18.76 21.68 -11.50
C ILE A 500 19.18 20.24 -11.66
N HIS A 501 19.90 19.67 -10.68
CA HIS A 501 20.38 18.28 -10.78
C HIS A 501 19.22 17.30 -10.90
N GLY A 502 18.18 17.49 -10.07
CA GLY A 502 16.98 16.67 -10.12
C GLY A 502 16.22 16.83 -11.44
N PHE A 503 16.23 18.01 -12.06
CA PHE A 503 15.61 18.25 -13.36
C PHE A 503 16.43 17.64 -14.50
N GLN A 504 17.76 17.72 -14.45
CA GLN A 504 18.66 17.09 -15.42
C GLN A 504 18.44 15.57 -15.45
N ASN A 505 18.41 14.92 -14.29
CA ASN A 505 18.12 13.49 -14.20
C ASN A 505 16.73 13.15 -14.76
N LEU A 506 15.71 13.95 -14.45
CA LEU A 506 14.36 13.77 -15.00
C LEU A 506 14.34 13.97 -16.53
N ARG A 507 15.02 15.00 -17.03
CA ARG A 507 15.12 15.31 -18.46
C ARG A 507 15.83 14.18 -19.20
N GLU A 508 16.93 13.66 -18.67
CA GLU A 508 17.61 12.49 -19.22
C GLU A 508 16.68 11.27 -19.25
N GLN A 509 15.93 11.01 -18.17
CA GLN A 509 14.95 9.92 -18.14
C GLN A 509 13.83 10.09 -19.17
N ILE A 510 13.31 11.31 -19.35
CA ILE A 510 12.26 11.62 -20.32
C ILE A 510 12.79 11.47 -21.75
N LEU A 511 13.99 11.96 -22.03
CA LEU A 511 14.59 11.97 -23.37
C LEU A 511 15.22 10.63 -23.76
N ASN A 512 15.48 9.74 -22.80
CA ASN A 512 16.14 8.47 -23.06
C ASN A 512 15.30 7.61 -24.04
N GLY A 513 15.81 7.44 -25.26
CA GLY A 513 15.16 6.67 -26.32
C GLY A 513 14.05 7.40 -27.08
N ILE A 514 13.90 8.72 -26.89
CA ILE A 514 12.95 9.55 -27.65
C ILE A 514 13.65 10.15 -28.88
N PRO A 515 13.13 9.93 -30.10
CA PRO A 515 13.65 10.58 -31.32
C PRO A 515 13.57 12.11 -31.24
N GLU A 516 14.54 12.83 -31.83
CA GLU A 516 14.61 14.29 -31.77
C GLU A 516 13.38 14.98 -32.38
N ASP A 517 12.76 14.38 -33.40
CA ASP A 517 11.54 14.88 -34.07
C ASP A 517 10.29 14.79 -33.20
N PHE A 518 10.33 14.01 -32.11
CA PHE A 518 9.25 13.96 -31.11
C PHE A 518 9.43 15.00 -29.99
N ILE A 519 10.56 15.71 -29.95
CA ILE A 519 10.81 16.76 -28.98
C ILE A 519 10.24 18.07 -29.54
N LEU A 520 9.23 18.59 -28.87
CA LEU A 520 8.56 19.82 -29.26
C LEU A 520 9.22 21.03 -28.62
N ASP A 521 9.07 22.20 -29.25
CA ASP A 521 9.58 23.45 -28.69
C ASP A 521 8.89 23.80 -27.36
N SER A 522 9.73 24.17 -26.40
CA SER A 522 9.36 24.58 -25.04
C SER A 522 10.28 25.67 -24.49
N SER A 523 10.97 26.38 -25.38
CA SER A 523 11.92 27.44 -25.02
C SER A 523 11.29 28.59 -24.21
N ASP A 524 9.97 28.77 -24.30
CA ASP A 524 9.21 29.75 -23.52
C ASP A 524 8.90 29.32 -22.06
N LEU A 525 9.26 28.10 -21.65
CA LEU A 525 8.95 27.56 -20.32
C LEU A 525 10.21 27.39 -19.48
N GLY A 526 10.12 27.83 -18.22
CA GLY A 526 11.19 27.59 -17.25
C GLY A 526 12.53 28.28 -17.58
N GLU A 527 13.57 27.95 -16.82
CA GLU A 527 14.97 28.12 -17.25
C GLU A 527 15.45 26.89 -18.04
N ASN A 528 14.83 25.74 -17.78
CA ASN A 528 15.06 24.51 -18.51
C ASN A 528 13.74 23.79 -18.71
N SER A 529 13.53 23.22 -19.89
CA SER A 529 12.28 22.54 -20.23
C SER A 529 12.52 21.35 -21.16
N VAL A 530 11.53 20.45 -21.16
CA VAL A 530 11.40 19.38 -22.14
C VAL A 530 9.91 19.19 -22.40
N ARG A 531 9.54 19.16 -23.69
CA ARG A 531 8.17 18.95 -24.14
C ARG A 531 8.13 17.80 -25.12
N LEU A 532 7.26 16.85 -24.81
CA LEU A 532 6.82 15.78 -25.68
C LEU A 532 5.33 16.00 -25.99
N PRO A 533 4.75 15.31 -26.97
CA PRO A 533 3.33 15.43 -27.26
C PRO A 533 2.44 15.17 -26.04
N SER A 534 2.77 14.17 -25.19
CA SER A 534 1.98 13.76 -24.02
C SER A 534 2.46 14.31 -22.68
N SER A 535 3.56 15.08 -22.66
CA SER A 535 4.08 15.58 -21.39
C SER A 535 4.91 16.84 -21.55
N VAL A 536 4.86 17.71 -20.54
CA VAL A 536 5.68 18.92 -20.46
C VAL A 536 6.32 18.93 -19.09
N ALA A 537 7.64 19.03 -19.02
CA ALA A 537 8.37 19.19 -17.76
C ALA A 537 9.29 20.40 -17.86
N TRP A 538 9.33 21.21 -16.81
CA TRP A 538 10.23 22.36 -16.75
C TRP A 538 10.69 22.65 -15.33
N LEU A 539 11.78 23.41 -15.25
CA LEU A 539 12.36 23.95 -14.04
C LEU A 539 12.12 25.46 -14.03
N ARG A 540 11.64 25.98 -12.90
CA ARG A 540 11.47 27.40 -12.61
C ARG A 540 12.05 27.69 -11.23
N ASN A 541 13.19 28.38 -11.16
CA ASN A 541 13.97 28.58 -9.94
C ASN A 541 14.25 27.23 -9.22
N SER A 542 13.86 27.11 -7.94
CA SER A 542 13.93 25.86 -7.18
C SER A 542 12.78 24.88 -7.43
N THR A 543 11.82 25.19 -8.32
CA THR A 543 10.60 24.40 -8.52
C THR A 543 10.64 23.63 -9.83
N ARG A 544 10.45 22.32 -9.75
CA ARG A 544 10.24 21.45 -10.91
C ARG A 544 8.75 21.24 -11.09
N ILE A 545 8.27 21.35 -12.32
CA ILE A 545 6.89 21.10 -12.67
C ILE A 545 6.83 20.09 -13.81
N ARG A 546 5.87 19.19 -13.76
CA ARG A 546 5.59 18.21 -14.81
C ARG A 546 4.09 18.05 -15.00
N ILE A 547 3.66 18.08 -16.25
CA ILE A 547 2.32 17.73 -16.69
C ILE A 547 2.41 16.46 -17.55
N ILE A 548 1.53 15.50 -17.30
CA ILE A 548 1.47 14.23 -18.04
C ILE A 548 0.03 13.95 -18.41
N VAL A 549 -0.19 13.53 -19.65
CA VAL A 549 -1.45 12.94 -20.10
C VAL A 549 -1.23 11.57 -20.77
N PRO A 550 -2.20 10.66 -20.66
CA PRO A 550 -2.25 9.41 -21.42
C PRO A 550 -1.99 9.59 -22.93
N ALA A 551 -1.22 8.68 -23.53
CA ALA A 551 -0.83 8.76 -24.94
C ALA A 551 -2.02 8.69 -25.93
N LYS A 552 -3.17 8.12 -25.53
CA LYS A 552 -4.37 8.02 -26.37
C LYS A 552 -4.86 9.38 -26.88
N TYR A 553 -4.73 10.45 -26.09
CA TYR A 553 -5.17 11.79 -26.48
C TYR A 553 -4.45 12.35 -27.69
N LEU A 554 -3.21 11.90 -27.92
CA LEU A 554 -2.41 12.37 -29.05
C LEU A 554 -2.83 11.74 -30.37
N GLN A 555 -3.43 10.54 -30.32
CA GLN A 555 -3.96 9.87 -31.50
C GLN A 555 -5.31 10.46 -31.90
N ASP A 556 -6.09 10.89 -30.91
CA ASP A 556 -7.45 11.39 -31.11
C ASP A 556 -7.50 12.89 -31.48
N ASP A 557 -6.59 13.72 -30.95
CA ASP A 557 -6.54 15.15 -31.27
C ASP A 557 -5.12 15.74 -31.18
N PRO A 558 -4.47 16.07 -32.31
CA PRO A 558 -3.16 16.72 -32.33
C PRO A 558 -3.12 18.08 -31.61
N GLN A 559 -4.26 18.75 -31.38
CA GLN A 559 -4.34 20.03 -30.68
C GLN A 559 -4.06 19.88 -29.17
N TYR A 560 -4.10 18.66 -28.62
CA TYR A 560 -3.82 18.42 -27.20
C TYR A 560 -2.42 18.84 -26.79
N ALA A 561 -1.42 18.61 -27.64
CA ALA A 561 -0.05 19.01 -27.35
C ALA A 561 0.07 20.53 -27.16
N GLU A 562 -0.77 21.31 -27.85
CA GLU A 562 -0.82 22.77 -27.74
C GLU A 562 -1.60 23.22 -26.50
N LEU A 563 -2.71 22.57 -26.18
CA LEU A 563 -3.42 22.77 -24.92
C LEU A 563 -2.51 22.54 -23.70
N LEU A 564 -1.67 21.49 -23.73
CA LEU A 564 -0.69 21.22 -22.67
C LEU A 564 0.34 22.34 -22.54
N LEU A 565 0.81 22.90 -23.65
CA LEU A 565 1.73 24.04 -23.62
C LEU A 565 1.06 25.27 -23.02
N GLN A 566 -0.19 25.56 -23.40
CA GLN A 566 -0.94 26.69 -22.85
C GLN A 566 -1.15 26.54 -21.34
N LEU A 567 -1.47 25.32 -20.88
CA LEU A 567 -1.59 25.04 -19.47
C LEU A 567 -0.25 25.18 -18.74
N ALA A 568 0.83 24.64 -19.31
CA ALA A 568 2.17 24.78 -18.77
C ALA A 568 2.57 26.26 -18.64
N LYS A 569 2.34 27.08 -19.67
CA LYS A 569 2.59 28.54 -19.64
C LYS A 569 1.81 29.22 -18.53
N ARG A 570 0.53 28.89 -18.38
CA ARG A 570 -0.31 29.47 -17.32
C ARG A 570 0.15 29.10 -15.92
N ILE A 571 0.60 27.87 -15.71
CA ILE A 571 1.18 27.43 -14.43
C ILE A 571 2.52 28.11 -14.20
N ASP A 572 3.37 28.21 -15.22
CA ASP A 572 4.67 28.86 -15.13
C ASP A 572 4.55 30.35 -14.81
N ASP A 573 3.62 31.07 -15.44
CA ASP A 573 3.27 32.46 -15.13
C ASP A 573 2.76 32.60 -13.69
N TYR A 574 1.96 31.63 -13.23
CA TYR A 574 1.46 31.61 -11.86
C TYR A 574 2.58 31.42 -10.83
N ILE A 575 3.50 30.48 -11.06
CA ILE A 575 4.67 30.27 -10.20
C ILE A 575 5.57 31.52 -10.22
N THR A 576 5.82 32.08 -11.41
CA THR A 576 6.70 33.24 -11.60
C THR A 576 6.15 34.50 -10.94
N SER A 577 4.87 34.80 -11.12
CA SER A 577 4.22 35.98 -10.52
C SER A 577 4.13 35.93 -8.99
N ASN A 578 4.25 34.74 -8.40
CA ASN A 578 4.28 34.52 -6.96
C ASN A 578 5.68 34.20 -6.43
N ALA A 579 6.72 34.26 -7.28
CA ALA A 579 8.09 34.06 -6.84
C ALA A 579 8.54 35.25 -6.00
N VAL A 580 9.19 34.97 -4.87
CA VAL A 580 9.66 36.01 -3.93
C VAL A 580 11.12 35.77 -3.58
N PRO A 581 11.87 36.80 -3.16
CA PRO A 581 13.19 36.61 -2.57
C PRO A 581 13.11 35.64 -1.37
N PRO A 582 14.13 34.80 -1.11
CA PRO A 582 14.11 33.82 -0.03
C PRO A 582 13.68 34.37 1.34
N GLN A 583 14.04 35.62 1.65
CA GLN A 583 13.72 36.26 2.92
C GLN A 583 12.22 36.60 3.09
N LYS A 584 11.45 36.58 2.00
CA LYS A 584 10.01 36.80 1.96
C LYS A 584 9.21 35.52 1.77
N GLN A 585 9.86 34.36 1.69
CA GLN A 585 9.18 33.07 1.55
C GLN A 585 8.29 32.81 2.76
N HIS A 586 7.06 32.36 2.52
CA HIS A 586 6.15 31.95 3.58
C HIS A 586 6.53 30.55 4.09
N LEU A 587 7.52 30.52 4.97
CA LEU A 587 7.96 29.29 5.64
C LEU A 587 6.94 28.87 6.73
N PRO A 588 6.78 27.56 6.97
CA PRO A 588 6.06 27.06 8.15
C PRO A 588 6.59 27.71 9.43
N GLY A 589 5.70 28.11 10.34
CA GLY A 589 6.08 28.63 11.65
C GLY A 589 6.35 27.49 12.62
N VAL A 590 7.58 26.96 12.67
CA VAL A 590 7.91 25.80 13.53
C VAL A 590 8.86 26.20 14.64
N THR A 591 8.57 25.73 15.85
CA THR A 591 9.47 25.90 17.00
C THR A 591 9.73 24.54 17.64
N LEU A 592 11.00 24.13 17.68
CA LEU A 592 11.40 22.97 18.48
C LEU A 592 11.30 23.33 19.96
N THR A 593 10.40 22.66 20.67
CA THR A 593 10.30 22.75 22.12
C THR A 593 11.22 21.71 22.74
N GLY A 594 12.43 22.13 23.14
CA GLY A 594 13.43 21.27 23.76
C GLY A 594 14.87 21.56 23.31
N PRO A 595 15.85 20.77 23.77
CA PRO A 595 17.24 20.99 23.43
C PRO A 595 17.54 20.54 21.99
N LYS A 596 18.34 21.34 21.25
CA LYS A 596 18.89 20.96 19.92
C LYS A 596 19.97 19.87 20.00
N THR A 597 20.35 19.48 21.21
CA THR A 597 21.26 18.36 21.45
C THR A 597 20.68 17.46 22.53
N VAL A 598 20.48 16.19 22.20
CA VAL A 598 19.94 15.19 23.13
C VAL A 598 21.01 14.17 23.43
N ILE A 599 21.23 13.86 24.71
CA ILE A 599 22.12 12.78 25.14
C ILE A 599 21.25 11.70 25.76
N VAL A 600 21.29 10.49 25.19
CA VAL A 600 20.45 9.36 25.62
C VAL A 600 21.29 8.10 25.73
N SER A 601 20.83 7.12 26.52
CA SER A 601 21.46 5.80 26.55
C SER A 601 20.83 4.89 25.50
N ILE A 602 21.57 3.85 25.09
CA ILE A 602 20.99 2.76 24.29
C ILE A 602 19.72 2.21 24.97
N HIS A 603 18.69 1.97 24.16
CA HIS A 603 17.33 1.55 24.52
C HIS A 603 16.45 2.61 25.22
N ASP A 604 16.98 3.80 25.51
CA ASP A 604 16.13 4.89 25.98
C ASP A 604 15.33 5.47 24.79
N THR A 605 14.09 5.87 25.06
CA THR A 605 13.29 6.66 24.11
C THR A 605 13.35 8.13 24.47
N PHE A 606 13.32 9.00 23.47
CA PHE A 606 13.21 10.44 23.65
C PHE A 606 12.27 11.05 22.64
N SER A 607 11.79 12.26 22.92
CA SER A 607 10.82 12.94 22.08
C SER A 607 11.28 14.33 21.71
N LEU A 608 10.90 14.77 20.50
CA LEU A 608 11.10 16.11 20.00
C LEU A 608 9.74 16.70 19.65
N ASN A 609 9.34 17.78 20.31
CA ASN A 609 8.05 18.42 20.09
C ASN A 609 8.22 19.67 19.20
N LEU A 610 7.41 19.80 18.15
CA LEU A 610 7.48 20.88 17.16
C LEU A 610 6.50 22.04 17.41
N GLY A 611 5.84 22.08 18.56
CA GLY A 611 4.81 23.07 18.87
C GLY A 611 3.55 22.87 18.01
N SER A 612 2.68 23.86 17.93
CA SER A 612 1.49 23.77 17.07
C SER A 612 1.86 23.87 15.59
N LEU A 613 1.65 22.80 14.82
CA LEU A 613 1.96 22.78 13.39
C LEU A 613 0.85 23.35 12.49
N GLY A 614 -0.38 23.54 12.99
CA GLY A 614 -1.51 24.00 12.16
C GLY A 614 -1.75 23.05 10.97
N ASP A 615 -1.89 23.61 9.77
CA ASP A 615 -2.09 22.85 8.51
C ASP A 615 -0.78 22.34 7.88
N ASN A 616 0.36 22.41 8.60
CA ASN A 616 1.65 21.97 8.07
C ASN A 616 1.85 20.45 8.22
N LEU A 617 2.58 19.86 7.27
CA LEU A 617 2.96 18.46 7.30
C LEU A 617 4.36 18.32 7.88
N SER A 618 4.62 17.30 8.70
CA SER A 618 5.95 17.09 9.29
C SER A 618 6.43 15.66 9.16
N TYR A 619 7.76 15.49 9.12
CA TYR A 619 8.43 14.19 9.17
C TYR A 619 9.86 14.34 9.70
N ALA A 620 10.50 13.21 10.01
CA ALA A 620 11.89 13.18 10.47
C ALA A 620 12.78 12.34 9.54
N GLU A 621 13.96 12.84 9.23
CA GLU A 621 15.06 12.11 8.59
C GLU A 621 16.22 11.94 9.57
N LEU A 622 16.98 10.86 9.41
CA LEU A 622 18.05 10.49 10.31
C LEU A 622 19.32 10.28 9.49
N SER A 623 20.43 10.90 9.88
CA SER A 623 21.72 10.66 9.22
C SER A 623 22.22 9.23 9.41
N SER A 624 21.74 8.53 10.43
CA SER A 624 22.03 7.12 10.68
C SER A 624 20.88 6.45 11.45
N PRO A 625 19.96 5.76 10.75
CA PRO A 625 18.87 5.02 11.40
C PRO A 625 19.37 3.83 12.25
N ALA A 626 20.65 3.44 12.11
CA ALA A 626 21.28 2.39 12.91
C ALA A 626 21.61 2.85 14.35
N ILE A 627 21.76 4.17 14.58
CA ILE A 627 22.10 4.75 15.89
C ILE A 627 20.83 5.16 16.63
N VAL A 628 19.89 5.81 15.94
CA VAL A 628 18.57 6.20 16.46
C VAL A 628 17.52 5.86 15.41
N GLN A 629 16.37 5.37 15.83
CA GLN A 629 15.21 5.12 14.97
C GLN A 629 14.07 6.08 15.32
N CYS A 630 13.41 6.62 14.30
CA CYS A 630 12.18 7.39 14.45
C CYS A 630 11.01 6.41 14.57
N LEU A 631 10.25 6.52 15.66
CA LEU A 631 9.03 5.75 15.91
C LEU A 631 7.78 6.39 15.29
N GLY A 632 7.95 7.54 14.63
CA GLY A 632 6.90 8.30 13.95
C GLY A 632 6.40 9.50 14.77
N PRO A 633 5.60 10.37 14.15
CA PRO A 633 4.82 11.36 14.86
C PRO A 633 3.73 10.66 15.70
N ILE A 634 3.59 11.04 16.96
CA ILE A 634 2.43 10.66 17.77
C ILE A 634 1.28 11.54 17.28
N SER A 635 0.23 10.94 16.72
CA SER A 635 -0.92 11.68 16.18
C SER A 635 -1.50 12.63 17.22
N ASP A 636 -1.86 13.83 16.78
CA ASP A 636 -2.43 14.97 17.52
C ASP A 636 -1.49 15.77 18.47
N ALA A 637 -0.27 15.30 18.76
CA ALA A 637 0.62 15.94 19.74
C ALA A 637 1.77 16.78 19.16
N ASN A 638 1.94 16.82 17.82
CA ASN A 638 3.09 17.45 17.15
C ASN A 638 4.45 16.99 17.72
N GLU A 639 4.51 15.73 18.15
CA GLU A 639 5.64 15.13 18.85
C GLU A 639 6.21 13.97 18.03
N PHE A 640 7.52 14.02 17.77
CA PHE A 640 8.27 12.91 17.17
C PHE A 640 8.93 12.10 18.27
N LYS A 641 8.66 10.79 18.30
CA LYS A 641 9.29 9.88 19.25
C LYS A 641 10.43 9.12 18.58
N PHE A 642 11.53 8.94 19.30
CA PHE A 642 12.73 8.28 18.84
C PHE A 642 13.19 7.21 19.83
N LEU A 643 13.86 6.18 19.33
CA LEU A 643 14.49 5.10 20.08
C LEU A 643 16.00 5.09 19.80
N ALA A 644 16.82 5.10 20.85
CA ALA A 644 18.27 4.94 20.73
C ALA A 644 18.64 3.44 20.60
N ILE A 645 19.37 3.06 19.56
CA ILE A 645 19.65 1.66 19.20
C ILE A 645 21.12 1.30 19.41
N ALA A 646 22.04 2.17 18.99
CA ALA A 646 23.48 1.90 19.04
C ALA A 646 24.24 3.16 19.48
N PRO A 647 25.43 3.02 20.09
CA PRO A 647 26.20 4.18 20.50
C PRO A 647 26.71 4.93 19.29
N GLY A 648 26.75 6.26 19.37
CA GLY A 648 27.23 7.11 18.29
C GLY A 648 26.53 8.46 18.24
N GLU A 649 26.81 9.22 17.19
CA GLU A 649 26.17 10.50 16.93
C GLU A 649 25.27 10.41 15.70
N VAL A 650 24.09 11.00 15.79
CA VAL A 650 23.15 11.11 14.68
C VAL A 650 22.64 12.55 14.58
N VAL A 651 22.44 13.02 13.36
CA VAL A 651 21.72 14.25 13.07
C VAL A 651 20.31 13.87 12.67
N ILE A 652 19.34 14.39 13.40
CA ILE A 652 17.91 14.27 13.14
C ILE A 652 17.49 15.54 12.41
N LYS A 653 17.01 15.41 11.18
CA LYS A 653 16.38 16.50 10.43
C LYS A 653 14.87 16.40 10.66
N LEU A 654 14.28 17.37 11.33
CA LEU A 654 12.82 17.52 11.43
C LEU A 654 12.38 18.47 10.33
N CYS A 655 11.68 17.94 9.35
CA CYS A 655 11.27 18.68 8.17
C CYS A 655 9.77 18.98 8.27
N VAL A 656 9.41 20.24 8.06
CA VAL A 656 8.02 20.69 8.10
C VAL A 656 7.71 21.44 6.82
N ALA A 657 6.62 21.06 6.15
CA ALA A 657 6.18 21.59 4.87
C ALA A 657 4.85 22.33 5.02
N HIS A 658 4.75 23.49 4.39
CA HIS A 658 3.50 24.21 4.24
C HIS A 658 2.64 23.51 3.18
N ARG A 659 1.42 23.13 3.54
CA ARG A 659 0.55 22.32 2.68
C ARG A 659 0.19 23.03 1.36
N GLY A 660 -0.01 24.34 1.40
CA GLY A 660 -0.29 25.17 0.23
C GLY A 660 0.95 25.52 -0.60
N SER A 661 1.90 26.29 -0.06
CA SER A 661 3.05 26.81 -0.83
C SER A 661 4.17 25.81 -1.11
N LEU A 662 4.11 24.60 -0.53
CA LEU A 662 5.19 23.61 -0.56
C LEU A 662 6.51 24.11 0.03
N ALA A 663 6.51 25.25 0.73
CA ALA A 663 7.68 25.78 1.40
C ALA A 663 8.05 24.88 2.59
N VAL A 664 9.34 24.61 2.79
CA VAL A 664 9.82 23.73 3.86
C VAL A 664 10.77 24.43 4.81
N GLN A 665 10.56 24.18 6.10
CA GLN A 665 11.49 24.52 7.16
C GLN A 665 12.11 23.23 7.74
N ILE A 666 13.43 23.22 7.90
CA ILE A 666 14.18 22.08 8.48
C ILE A 666 14.81 22.50 9.81
N LEU A 667 14.57 21.70 10.84
CA LEU A 667 15.19 21.84 12.15
C LEU A 667 16.16 20.68 12.36
N TYR A 668 17.40 21.02 12.72
CA TYR A 668 18.44 20.03 12.98
C TYR A 668 18.58 19.79 14.48
N VAL A 669 18.55 18.53 14.88
CA VAL A 669 18.78 18.09 16.26
C VAL A 669 19.89 17.05 16.26
N LYS A 670 20.91 17.27 17.08
CA LYS A 670 21.98 16.29 17.28
C LYS A 670 21.58 15.35 18.41
N ALA A 671 21.63 14.05 18.19
CA ALA A 671 21.49 13.07 19.27
C ALA A 671 22.80 12.28 19.44
N THR A 672 23.30 12.24 20.68
CA THR A 672 24.47 11.45 21.08
C THR A 672 23.99 10.28 21.94
N VAL A 673 24.09 9.07 21.39
CA VAL A 673 23.73 7.84 22.08
C VAL A 673 24.95 7.27 22.80
N LYS A 674 24.84 7.05 24.10
CA LYS A 674 25.89 6.46 24.94
C LYS A 674 25.53 5.04 25.37
N ASN A 675 26.55 4.23 25.64
CA ASN A 675 26.33 2.96 26.34
C ASN A 675 25.67 3.23 27.69
N LYS A 676 24.67 2.41 28.05
CA LYS A 676 24.03 2.48 29.35
C LYS A 676 25.08 2.13 30.40
N VAL A 677 25.46 3.10 31.22
CA VAL A 677 26.37 2.84 32.35
C VAL A 677 25.60 2.01 33.34
N VAL A 678 25.85 0.70 33.37
CA VAL A 678 25.32 -0.18 34.41
C VAL A 678 26.00 0.24 35.70
N SER A 679 25.35 1.09 36.50
CA SER A 679 25.81 1.35 37.86
C SER A 679 25.79 0.01 38.59
N GLN A 680 26.97 -0.56 38.84
CA GLN A 680 27.15 -1.69 39.74
C GLN A 680 26.65 -1.27 41.13
N SER A 681 25.38 -1.57 41.39
CA SER A 681 24.77 -1.38 42.70
C SER A 681 24.10 -2.70 43.09
N LYS A 682 24.62 -3.29 44.18
CA LYS A 682 24.15 -4.50 44.89
C LYS A 682 24.69 -5.86 44.42
N ALA A 683 25.99 -6.05 44.64
CA ALA A 683 26.47 -7.30 45.21
C ALA A 683 26.51 -7.14 46.74
N LEU A 684 25.48 -7.59 47.45
CA LEU A 684 25.51 -7.81 48.90
C LEU A 684 24.41 -8.80 49.29
N LEU A 685 24.83 -9.93 49.88
CA LEU A 685 24.06 -11.01 50.50
C LEU A 685 23.25 -11.85 49.49
N PHE A 686 23.54 -13.13 49.24
CA PHE A 686 23.59 -14.21 50.22
C PHE A 686 24.71 -15.21 49.89
N GLY A 687 25.52 -15.54 50.89
CA GLY A 687 26.38 -16.71 50.83
C GLY A 687 25.59 -17.95 51.23
N HIS A 688 25.87 -19.08 50.59
CA HIS A 688 25.92 -20.38 51.25
C HIS A 688 26.93 -21.29 50.54
N LYS A 689 27.77 -21.91 51.37
CA LYS A 689 28.85 -22.84 51.04
C LYS A 689 28.29 -24.08 50.34
N HIS A 690 29.04 -24.67 49.41
CA HIS A 690 29.57 -26.03 49.58
C HIS A 690 30.60 -26.40 48.48
N THR A 691 31.82 -26.61 48.98
CA THR A 691 32.81 -27.65 48.62
C THR A 691 32.99 -28.08 47.16
N VAL A 692 34.16 -27.72 46.61
CA VAL A 692 34.82 -28.36 45.47
C VAL A 692 35.53 -29.62 45.95
N GLN A 693 35.24 -30.76 45.34
CA GLN A 693 36.15 -31.92 45.34
C GLN A 693 36.75 -32.04 43.94
N ALA A 694 38.07 -31.85 43.87
CA ALA A 694 38.87 -32.03 42.68
C ALA A 694 39.16 -33.51 42.46
N ASN A 695 39.09 -33.99 41.22
CA ASN A 695 39.85 -35.14 40.76
C ASN A 695 40.57 -34.77 39.46
N LYS A 696 41.90 -34.72 39.56
CA LYS A 696 42.86 -34.82 38.45
C LYS A 696 43.04 -36.31 38.11
N CYS A 697 43.19 -36.61 36.82
CA CYS A 697 44.13 -37.58 36.24
C CYS A 697 44.05 -37.39 34.72
N SER A 698 45.04 -36.75 34.09
CA SER A 698 46.32 -37.31 33.60
C SER A 698 46.17 -38.07 32.29
N SER A 699 46.88 -37.56 31.29
CA SER A 699 47.19 -38.10 29.97
C SER A 699 47.95 -39.43 30.02
N SER A 700 47.69 -40.30 29.06
CA SER A 700 48.70 -41.15 28.39
C SER A 700 48.13 -41.75 27.11
N ASP A 701 48.83 -41.50 26.00
CA ASP A 701 49.18 -42.38 24.88
C ASP A 701 48.09 -43.23 24.18
N GLU A 702 47.68 -42.81 22.98
CA GLU A 702 48.04 -43.41 21.66
C GLU A 702 47.63 -42.48 20.51
#